data_AF-A0A673NI29-F1
#
_entry.id   AF-A0A673NI29-F1
#
_cell.length_a   1.000
_cell.length_b   1.000
_cell.length_c   1.000
_cell.angle_alpha   90.00
_cell.angle_beta   90.00
_cell.angle_gamma   90.00
#
_symmetry.space_group_name_H-M   'P 1'
#
loop_
_entity.id
_entity.type
_entity.pdbx_description
1 polymer ?
#
loop_
_entity_poly.entity_id
_entity_poly.type
_entity_poly.pdbx_seq_one_letter_code
_entity_poly.pdbx_strand_id
1 'polypeptide(L)'
;VNKIDSKLLHELVHDAARAHGNKTAVAFDSSIAARVCLTYDEVISLANELTGHLRVSVQKHDGTIGLFCRADVLLPAWIVGILQFPAAYVPLDPASPPLCNLRMINKCRLNYCLLQNELLNQFQSAFSSLLSLEICVTLSSHRLTLIKIQSEQDANIQSSDQRSSSAMTKDIQQREPLAYVLHTSGTTGLPKIVKVPHRCIVPNITHLRSVFKMTAEDVVLMSSPLTFDPSVVEVFLALSSGACLLIVPSAVKKMPRRLANVLFKRNKTTVLQATPTLVRRFGRRILQEEVLSANSPLRLLAFGGEPCPSPSLLKSWRQEGNGTHICNLYGTTEVSCWASCYKVPDKHLCLEDITDQFVPLGEPMLDTVMEVRDETGRLVTEGEGQLFIGGQERVCLLDDEETVVEGTMRATGDWVQVRDSHLYFLGRKDRLIKRFGQRVHLDALQQVGDKCVMQQLWHVFIIKSKNLTTVDISRNSTSPSLRVIKGEIRQRLSQLLASHSIPDMIFFIPALPLTSHGKIAIDELMRMCDTQKQDINTQTVWKDIESVRMKLQTLWKECLGLPNVVAVEEDAHFMLSGGDSLQALRLCDEITVAMGTTSVGLLEVILDGSFSDVVSHVMTETHNNAIQPSKKRMLDDSGSLVSPKRQQKEMSTVNATESTVGFVVPSVRRTMGFVVVRRAGEVIDWGCFRKMQEKNISDALGTNVSKLTVTSTSEDSLISNPSHELHNIAQENPAIKKITEPHVPQEVTETLPVSKSPGEGSGEDRSNVLLLGLRVLWSSDTGRCVDASPVLLVGPDRTTVFIGSHSHRLQALDLSNGEVIWERILGDRLESSAAISKCGSLVAVGLYLILKGMLNLIKGTNLEYGGGIYFLDAKTCIWQHYCGGGAVFSSPCIHSSPRQLYCSTLGGNLHCLDPDSGKLLWTYSSSVPFFSSPRCSDSSVFIGSVNGQIIGISHTGDTLWEFSTKGPIFSSPCISSLTFWTNQQVSTTPSRSTSTLSNHTVTCGSHDGHLYCVNGDNGSLLWQFQTTGKVFSSPFVFDGDPWGLRTLVAVCSTDGKVWILDGETGTLKATSSLPGELFSSPVVWGHKIVVGCRNDYVYCLELAKQ
;
A
#
# COMPACT_ATOMS: atom_id res chain seq x y z
N VAL A 1 13.63 30.55 -38.15
CA VAL A 1 13.05 31.28 -36.99
C VAL A 1 14.21 31.57 -36.05
N ASN A 2 14.38 32.82 -35.62
CA ASN A 2 15.55 33.21 -34.82
C ASN A 2 15.55 32.49 -33.47
N LYS A 3 16.73 32.06 -33.00
CA LYS A 3 16.91 31.68 -31.59
C LYS A 3 16.44 32.85 -30.74
N ILE A 4 15.41 32.64 -29.94
CA ILE A 4 15.09 33.53 -28.83
C ILE A 4 16.20 33.30 -27.81
N ASP A 5 16.98 34.33 -27.48
CA ASP A 5 17.91 34.25 -26.35
C ASP A 5 17.10 33.85 -25.10
N SER A 6 17.44 32.69 -24.52
CA SER A 6 16.64 32.03 -23.49
C SER A 6 16.76 32.75 -22.15
N LYS A 7 16.03 33.86 -22.01
CA LYS A 7 16.05 34.72 -20.81
C LYS A 7 15.78 33.92 -19.54
N LEU A 8 16.54 34.21 -18.49
CA LEU A 8 16.35 33.64 -17.17
C LEU A 8 15.21 34.37 -16.44
N LEU A 9 14.61 33.72 -15.43
CA LEU A 9 13.45 34.28 -14.72
C LEU A 9 13.76 35.64 -14.07
N HIS A 10 14.97 35.83 -13.55
CA HIS A 10 15.37 37.10 -12.93
C HIS A 10 15.55 38.22 -13.97
N GLU A 11 15.93 37.90 -15.22
CA GLU A 11 16.06 38.88 -16.30
C GLU A 11 14.69 39.40 -16.73
N LEU A 12 13.66 38.54 -16.75
CA LEU A 12 12.29 38.95 -17.00
C LEU A 12 11.76 39.93 -15.93
N VAL A 13 12.22 39.82 -14.67
CA VAL A 13 11.88 40.76 -13.60
C VAL A 13 12.68 42.06 -13.73
N HIS A 14 13.96 42.00 -14.10
CA HIS A 14 14.76 43.19 -14.42
C HIS A 14 14.17 44.00 -15.58
N ASP A 15 13.74 43.33 -16.66
CA ASP A 15 13.11 44.00 -17.80
C ASP A 15 11.80 44.71 -17.40
N ALA A 16 10.98 44.09 -16.53
CA ALA A 16 9.79 44.72 -15.99
C ALA A 16 10.12 45.91 -15.06
N ALA A 17 11.14 45.77 -14.21
CA ALA A 17 11.60 46.83 -13.32
C ALA A 17 12.08 48.07 -14.08
N ARG A 18 12.82 47.90 -15.20
CA ARG A 18 13.24 49.03 -16.05
C ARG A 18 12.06 49.85 -16.61
N ALA A 19 10.89 49.23 -16.78
CA ALA A 19 9.68 49.91 -17.25
C ALA A 19 8.76 50.42 -16.13
N HIS A 20 8.86 49.83 -14.93
CA HIS A 20 7.88 49.99 -13.84
C HIS A 20 8.51 50.17 -12.45
N GLY A 21 9.75 50.66 -12.37
CA GLY A 21 10.56 50.77 -11.14
C GLY A 21 9.82 51.32 -9.91
N ASN A 22 9.06 52.41 -10.11
CA ASN A 22 8.29 53.08 -9.08
C ASN A 22 6.94 52.43 -8.72
N LYS A 23 6.49 51.40 -9.45
CA LYS A 23 5.26 50.65 -9.12
C LYS A 23 5.50 49.65 -8.00
N THR A 24 4.45 49.34 -7.25
CA THR A 24 4.49 48.27 -6.23
C THR A 24 4.68 46.91 -6.89
N ALA A 25 5.83 46.27 -6.64
CA ALA A 25 6.13 44.90 -7.09
C ALA A 25 5.51 43.86 -6.16
N VAL A 26 5.49 44.12 -4.85
CA VAL A 26 4.97 43.20 -3.84
C VAL A 26 4.30 43.95 -2.70
N ALA A 27 3.19 43.38 -2.22
CA ALA A 27 2.47 43.86 -1.05
C ALA A 27 2.17 42.70 -0.08
N PHE A 28 2.42 42.92 1.20
CA PHE A 28 2.11 41.98 2.28
C PHE A 28 0.98 42.54 3.16
N ASP A 29 -0.15 41.84 3.20
CA ASP A 29 -1.31 42.22 4.03
C ASP A 29 -1.58 41.18 5.12
N SER A 30 -1.20 41.50 6.36
CA SER A 30 -1.50 40.69 7.54
C SER A 30 -2.98 40.74 7.95
N SER A 31 -3.77 41.64 7.33
CA SER A 31 -5.18 41.94 7.56
C SER A 31 -5.56 42.49 8.93
N ILE A 32 -4.58 42.69 9.82
CA ILE A 32 -4.72 43.42 11.10
C ILE A 32 -3.95 44.73 11.03
N ALA A 33 -2.72 44.69 10.51
CA ALA A 33 -1.86 45.87 10.41
C ALA A 33 -2.07 46.64 9.10
N ALA A 34 -1.35 47.77 8.97
CA ALA A 34 -1.14 48.42 7.69
C ALA A 34 -0.43 47.48 6.70
N ARG A 35 -0.72 47.66 5.40
CA ARG A 35 -0.10 46.88 4.33
C ARG A 35 1.33 47.35 4.11
N VAL A 36 2.30 46.43 4.15
CA VAL A 36 3.69 46.72 3.79
C VAL A 36 3.87 46.47 2.30
N CYS A 37 4.58 47.34 1.60
CA CYS A 37 4.78 47.27 0.15
C CYS A 37 6.25 47.49 -0.18
N LEU A 38 6.72 46.92 -1.29
CA LEU A 38 7.98 47.27 -1.93
C LEU A 38 7.74 47.54 -3.41
N THR A 39 8.43 48.55 -3.93
CA THR A 39 8.49 48.90 -5.35
C THR A 39 9.40 47.96 -6.14
N TYR A 40 9.35 48.01 -7.46
CA TYR A 40 10.28 47.25 -8.30
C TYR A 40 11.74 47.66 -8.06
N ASP A 41 12.02 48.96 -7.92
CA ASP A 41 13.36 49.46 -7.64
C ASP A 41 13.89 48.96 -6.28
N GLU A 42 13.06 48.98 -5.23
CA GLU A 42 13.43 48.46 -3.92
C GLU A 42 13.69 46.94 -3.94
N VAL A 43 12.83 46.17 -4.63
CA VAL A 43 13.02 44.71 -4.78
C VAL A 43 14.31 44.40 -5.54
N ILE A 44 14.63 45.14 -6.60
CA ILE A 44 15.88 44.96 -7.36
C ILE A 44 17.10 45.39 -6.53
N SER A 45 17.05 46.50 -5.77
CA SER A 45 18.16 46.91 -4.89
C SER A 45 18.46 45.83 -3.85
N LEU A 46 17.42 45.38 -3.12
CA LEU A 46 17.55 44.35 -2.09
C LEU A 46 18.04 43.01 -2.67
N ALA A 47 17.58 42.64 -3.87
CA ALA A 47 18.07 41.46 -4.57
C ALA A 47 19.56 41.59 -4.94
N ASN A 48 19.96 42.72 -5.52
CA ASN A 48 21.35 42.97 -5.93
C ASN A 48 22.31 42.96 -4.71
N GLU A 49 21.88 43.53 -3.58
CA GLU A 49 22.62 43.47 -2.31
C GLU A 49 22.79 42.03 -1.82
N LEU A 50 21.71 41.23 -1.82
CA LEU A 50 21.76 39.81 -1.43
C LEU A 50 22.70 39.02 -2.35
N THR A 51 22.63 39.24 -3.66
CA THR A 51 23.56 38.66 -4.64
C THR A 51 25.00 39.03 -4.33
N GLY A 52 25.27 40.29 -3.94
CA GLY A 52 26.58 40.75 -3.50
C GLY A 52 27.09 39.99 -2.27
N HIS A 53 26.25 39.82 -1.25
CA HIS A 53 26.59 39.03 -0.07
C HIS A 53 26.85 37.55 -0.40
N LEU A 54 26.03 36.93 -1.24
CA LEU A 54 26.23 35.54 -1.68
C LEU A 54 27.57 35.36 -2.41
N ARG A 55 27.94 36.29 -3.31
CA ARG A 55 29.24 36.28 -4.02
C ARG A 55 30.47 36.37 -3.11
N VAL A 56 30.32 36.96 -1.90
CA VAL A 56 31.42 37.07 -0.93
C VAL A 56 31.45 35.87 0.02
N SER A 57 30.29 35.38 0.47
CA SER A 57 30.19 34.35 1.52
C SER A 57 30.16 32.91 1.01
N VAL A 58 29.83 32.67 -0.26
CA VAL A 58 29.71 31.33 -0.85
C VAL A 58 30.92 31.02 -1.72
N GLN A 59 31.79 30.11 -1.27
CA GLN A 59 33.05 29.79 -1.95
C GLN A 59 32.93 28.66 -2.98
N LYS A 60 32.06 27.68 -2.74
CA LYS A 60 31.80 26.53 -3.62
C LYS A 60 30.33 26.12 -3.49
N HIS A 61 29.56 26.15 -4.57
CA HIS A 61 28.15 25.77 -4.57
C HIS A 61 27.84 24.83 -5.75
N ASP A 62 26.93 23.89 -5.53
CA ASP A 62 26.54 22.90 -6.54
C ASP A 62 25.27 23.37 -7.30
N GLY A 63 25.21 24.67 -7.61
CA GLY A 63 24.08 25.28 -8.34
C GLY A 63 22.76 25.41 -7.56
N THR A 64 22.74 25.19 -6.24
CA THR A 64 21.53 25.28 -5.40
C THR A 64 21.76 26.03 -4.09
N ILE A 65 20.71 26.71 -3.58
CA ILE A 65 20.67 27.33 -2.24
C ILE A 65 19.33 27.01 -1.58
N GLY A 66 19.37 26.50 -0.34
CA GLY A 66 18.18 26.31 0.48
C GLY A 66 17.54 27.64 0.90
N LEU A 67 16.21 27.71 0.96
CA LEU A 67 15.46 28.88 1.44
C LEU A 67 14.43 28.45 2.49
N PHE A 68 14.77 28.62 3.78
CA PHE A 68 13.94 28.26 4.92
C PHE A 68 13.25 29.51 5.49
N CYS A 69 12.05 29.80 5.00
CA CYS A 69 11.33 31.05 5.32
C CYS A 69 9.82 30.86 5.45
N ARG A 70 9.16 31.84 6.10
CA ARG A 70 7.70 32.00 6.03
C ARG A 70 7.34 33.03 4.95
N ALA A 71 6.04 33.21 4.71
CA ALA A 71 5.55 34.25 3.81
C ALA A 71 5.94 35.64 4.36
N ASP A 72 6.62 36.45 3.54
CA ASP A 72 7.16 37.75 3.90
C ASP A 72 7.12 38.71 2.69
N VAL A 73 7.22 40.03 2.91
CA VAL A 73 7.27 41.02 1.83
C VAL A 73 8.61 40.97 1.07
N LEU A 74 9.68 40.56 1.73
CA LEU A 74 11.03 40.47 1.15
C LEU A 74 11.24 39.23 0.25
N LEU A 75 10.27 38.30 0.22
CA LEU A 75 10.40 37.02 -0.49
C LEU A 75 10.78 37.15 -1.98
N PRO A 76 10.23 38.10 -2.78
CA PRO A 76 10.69 38.35 -4.14
C PRO A 76 12.17 38.74 -4.24
N ALA A 77 12.66 39.61 -3.35
CA ALA A 77 14.06 40.03 -3.34
C ALA A 77 14.99 38.86 -2.98
N TRP A 78 14.56 37.99 -2.05
CA TRP A 78 15.30 36.77 -1.71
C TRP A 78 15.43 35.82 -2.90
N ILE A 79 14.31 35.51 -3.57
CA ILE A 79 14.30 34.59 -4.73
C ILE A 79 15.11 35.19 -5.89
N VAL A 80 14.90 36.46 -6.23
CA VAL A 80 15.62 37.13 -7.33
C VAL A 80 17.12 37.22 -7.03
N GLY A 81 17.52 37.50 -5.78
CA GLY A 81 18.93 37.55 -5.38
C GLY A 81 19.64 36.18 -5.47
N ILE A 82 18.95 35.09 -5.13
CA ILE A 82 19.48 33.72 -5.34
C ILE A 82 19.64 33.43 -6.84
N LEU A 83 18.63 33.76 -7.66
CA LEU A 83 18.66 33.52 -9.11
C LEU A 83 19.73 34.34 -9.86
N GLN A 84 20.09 35.52 -9.35
CA GLN A 84 21.21 36.32 -9.86
C GLN A 84 22.60 35.82 -9.38
N PHE A 85 22.62 34.95 -8.37
CA PHE A 85 23.81 34.25 -7.87
C PHE A 85 23.82 32.82 -8.46
N PRO A 86 23.91 32.68 -9.80
CA PRO A 86 23.40 31.58 -10.63
C PRO A 86 23.15 30.25 -9.91
N ALA A 87 22.04 30.19 -9.16
CA ALA A 87 21.66 29.05 -8.34
C ALA A 87 20.15 28.93 -8.28
N ALA A 88 19.68 27.69 -8.26
CA ALA A 88 18.28 27.38 -8.00
C ALA A 88 17.96 27.55 -6.51
N TYR A 89 16.84 28.18 -6.19
CA TYR A 89 16.35 28.17 -4.82
C TYR A 89 15.63 26.85 -4.51
N VAL A 90 15.85 26.34 -3.30
CA VAL A 90 15.23 25.09 -2.81
C VAL A 90 14.41 25.43 -1.57
N PRO A 91 13.09 25.66 -1.72
CA PRO A 91 12.25 26.12 -0.63
C PRO A 91 12.01 25.01 0.38
N LEU A 92 12.24 25.34 1.66
CA LEU A 92 12.08 24.44 2.80
C LEU A 92 11.02 25.03 3.73
N ASP A 93 9.94 24.29 3.99
CA ASP A 93 8.81 24.81 4.77
C ASP A 93 9.05 24.68 6.29
N PRO A 94 9.10 25.78 7.06
CA PRO A 94 9.27 25.74 8.51
C PRO A 94 8.09 25.14 9.29
N ALA A 95 6.93 24.92 8.64
CA ALA A 95 5.79 24.22 9.23
C ALA A 95 5.76 22.71 8.91
N SER A 96 6.63 22.23 8.02
CA SER A 96 6.73 20.82 7.66
C SER A 96 7.59 20.04 8.66
N PRO A 97 7.36 18.71 8.84
CA PRO A 97 8.17 17.88 9.74
C PRO A 97 9.66 17.93 9.39
N PRO A 98 10.59 18.01 10.37
CA PRO A 98 12.03 18.14 10.11
C PRO A 98 12.58 17.11 9.14
N LEU A 99 12.16 15.85 9.23
CA LEU A 99 12.57 14.76 8.33
C LEU A 99 12.26 15.03 6.84
N CYS A 100 11.21 15.78 6.52
CA CYS A 100 10.88 16.17 5.15
C CYS A 100 11.89 17.19 4.60
N ASN A 101 12.26 18.17 5.41
CA ASN A 101 13.27 19.17 5.04
C ASN A 101 14.68 18.55 5.03
N LEU A 102 15.01 17.64 5.96
CA LEU A 102 16.27 16.90 5.96
C LEU A 102 16.44 16.04 4.69
N ARG A 103 15.37 15.37 4.25
CA ARG A 103 15.36 14.65 2.97
C ARG A 103 15.68 15.59 1.80
N MET A 104 15.11 16.80 1.77
CA MET A 104 15.43 17.80 0.74
C MET A 104 16.88 18.25 0.81
N ILE A 105 17.39 18.60 2.00
CA ILE A 105 18.78 19.02 2.23
C ILE A 105 19.74 17.95 1.71
N ASN A 106 19.53 16.68 2.09
CA ASN A 106 20.41 15.59 1.72
C ASN A 106 20.31 15.23 0.23
N LYS A 107 19.09 15.10 -0.33
CA LYS A 107 18.91 14.73 -1.75
C LYS A 107 19.32 15.85 -2.72
N CYS A 108 19.20 17.11 -2.33
CA CYS A 108 19.68 18.23 -3.14
C CYS A 108 21.15 18.60 -2.86
N ARG A 109 21.83 17.91 -1.92
CA ARG A 109 23.20 18.20 -1.46
C ARG A 109 23.39 19.69 -1.12
N LEU A 110 22.49 20.24 -0.29
CA LEU A 110 22.51 21.67 0.03
C LEU A 110 23.69 22.02 0.93
N ASN A 111 24.75 22.59 0.35
CA ASN A 111 25.90 23.13 1.08
C ASN A 111 25.59 24.44 1.80
N TYR A 112 24.55 25.18 1.36
CA TYR A 112 24.17 26.49 1.91
C TYR A 112 22.66 26.64 2.00
N CYS A 113 22.20 27.35 3.04
CA CYS A 113 20.79 27.69 3.24
C CYS A 113 20.66 29.13 3.77
N LEU A 114 19.72 29.88 3.20
CA LEU A 114 19.25 31.16 3.71
C LEU A 114 18.03 30.92 4.60
N LEU A 115 18.09 31.40 5.85
CA LEU A 115 17.05 31.24 6.85
C LEU A 115 16.54 32.59 7.30
N GLN A 116 15.23 32.76 7.40
CA GLN A 116 14.68 33.95 8.03
C GLN A 116 15.16 34.03 9.49
N ASN A 117 15.71 35.17 9.95
CA ASN A 117 16.44 35.29 11.23
C ASN A 117 15.67 34.71 12.43
N GLU A 118 14.36 34.96 12.50
CA GLU A 118 13.45 34.51 13.56
C GLU A 118 13.30 32.97 13.63
N LEU A 119 13.72 32.25 12.59
CA LEU A 119 13.62 30.80 12.46
C LEU A 119 14.96 30.08 12.72
N LEU A 120 16.05 30.81 12.93
CA LEU A 120 17.39 30.24 13.12
C LEU A 120 17.42 29.24 14.29
N ASN A 121 16.86 29.62 15.44
CA ASN A 121 16.76 28.75 16.62
C ASN A 121 15.91 27.50 16.32
N GLN A 122 14.78 27.65 15.62
CA GLN A 122 13.92 26.53 15.24
C GLN A 122 14.67 25.53 14.35
N PHE A 123 15.47 26.03 13.41
CA PHE A 123 16.26 25.20 12.50
C PHE A 123 17.40 24.49 13.24
N GLN A 124 18.18 25.21 14.05
CA GLN A 124 19.26 24.62 14.85
C GLN A 124 18.72 23.52 15.79
N SER A 125 17.65 23.78 16.55
CA SER A 125 17.03 22.76 17.41
C SER A 125 16.51 21.53 16.64
N ALA A 126 16.18 21.66 15.37
CA ALA A 126 15.67 20.57 14.54
C ALA A 126 16.77 19.76 13.82
N PHE A 127 17.97 20.33 13.63
CA PHE A 127 18.99 19.77 12.73
C PHE A 127 20.42 19.68 13.30
N SER A 128 20.76 20.37 14.40
CA SER A 128 22.12 20.36 14.96
C SER A 128 22.62 19.01 15.47
N SER A 129 21.75 18.01 15.64
CA SER A 129 22.12 16.63 15.96
C SER A 129 22.33 15.73 14.74
N LEU A 130 22.08 16.24 13.53
CA LEU A 130 22.07 15.49 12.26
C LEU A 130 22.93 16.13 11.17
N LEU A 131 23.27 17.41 11.31
CA LEU A 131 24.03 18.23 10.36
C LEU A 131 24.97 19.16 11.13
N SER A 132 26.18 19.35 10.61
CA SER A 132 27.07 20.43 11.05
C SER A 132 26.61 21.75 10.43
N LEU A 133 26.40 22.78 11.28
CA LEU A 133 25.81 24.06 10.89
C LEU A 133 26.77 25.21 11.27
N GLU A 134 27.25 25.94 10.27
CA GLU A 134 28.17 27.08 10.42
C GLU A 134 27.45 28.36 9.97
N ILE A 135 27.37 29.39 10.81
CA ILE A 135 26.79 30.69 10.43
C ILE A 135 27.83 31.47 9.63
N CYS A 136 27.56 31.73 8.35
CA CYS A 136 28.46 32.47 7.46
C CYS A 136 28.28 33.98 7.60
N VAL A 137 27.03 34.47 7.56
CA VAL A 137 26.69 35.89 7.70
C VAL A 137 25.23 36.08 8.11
N THR A 138 24.96 37.09 8.93
CA THR A 138 23.60 37.55 9.24
C THR A 138 23.34 38.88 8.56
N LEU A 139 22.35 38.90 7.67
CA LEU A 139 21.93 40.01 6.83
C LEU A 139 20.69 40.67 7.45
N SER A 140 20.90 41.54 8.43
CA SER A 140 19.83 42.19 9.19
C SER A 140 18.85 42.99 8.32
N SER A 141 19.35 43.67 7.30
CA SER A 141 18.57 44.39 6.26
C SER A 141 17.61 43.46 5.50
N HIS A 142 18.04 42.23 5.22
CA HIS A 142 17.28 41.23 4.48
C HIS A 142 16.46 40.31 5.39
N ARG A 143 16.62 40.43 6.72
CA ARG A 143 16.07 39.50 7.74
C ARG A 143 16.46 38.03 7.48
N LEU A 144 17.64 37.79 6.88
CA LEU A 144 18.16 36.45 6.57
C LEU A 144 19.51 36.17 7.25
N THR A 145 19.71 34.94 7.70
CA THR A 145 21.01 34.37 8.06
C THR A 145 21.40 33.35 7.00
N LEU A 146 22.59 33.49 6.41
CA LEU A 146 23.20 32.45 5.59
C LEU A 146 23.96 31.49 6.50
N ILE A 147 23.61 30.22 6.44
CA ILE A 147 24.40 29.14 7.04
C ILE A 147 24.98 28.25 5.94
N LYS A 148 26.15 27.69 6.24
CA LYS A 148 26.73 26.56 5.56
C LYS A 148 26.33 25.29 6.30
N ILE A 149 25.98 24.28 5.54
CA ILE A 149 25.52 22.97 6.01
C ILE A 149 26.56 21.94 5.56
N GLN A 150 26.97 21.05 6.46
CA GLN A 150 27.81 19.91 6.12
C GLN A 150 27.18 18.63 6.69
N SER A 151 27.02 17.62 5.84
CA SER A 151 26.68 16.26 6.25
C SER A 151 27.91 15.59 6.86
N GLU A 152 27.75 14.83 7.95
CA GLU A 152 28.86 14.07 8.54
C GLU A 152 29.46 13.05 7.55
N GLN A 153 28.68 12.61 6.56
CA GLN A 153 29.15 11.66 5.53
C GLN A 153 30.20 12.27 4.59
N ASP A 154 30.19 13.59 4.36
CA ASP A 154 31.16 14.28 3.49
C ASP A 154 32.49 14.56 4.20
N ALA A 155 32.51 14.56 5.55
CA ALA A 155 33.71 14.86 6.33
C ALA A 155 34.83 13.82 6.13
N ASN A 156 34.48 12.55 5.89
CA ASN A 156 35.46 11.48 5.65
C ASN A 156 36.05 11.47 4.23
N ILE A 157 35.43 12.16 3.25
CA ILE A 157 35.87 12.14 1.84
C ILE A 157 36.90 13.25 1.55
N GLN A 158 36.95 14.31 2.36
CA GLN A 158 37.82 15.48 2.11
C GLN A 158 39.33 15.25 2.40
N SER A 159 39.75 14.03 2.72
CA SER A 159 41.14 13.70 3.04
C SER A 159 42.01 13.27 1.84
N SER A 160 41.42 12.95 0.66
CA SER A 160 42.17 12.35 -0.46
C SER A 160 42.45 13.26 -1.67
N ASP A 161 41.64 14.29 -1.97
CA ASP A 161 41.73 15.03 -3.23
C ASP A 161 42.03 16.54 -3.07
N GLN A 162 43.32 16.87 -2.96
CA GLN A 162 43.85 18.24 -3.08
C GLN A 162 44.52 18.53 -4.44
N ARG A 163 44.00 17.96 -5.55
CA ARG A 163 44.49 18.28 -6.90
C ARG A 163 43.35 18.71 -7.83
N SER A 164 43.58 19.81 -8.56
CA SER A 164 42.72 20.39 -9.63
C SER A 164 41.48 21.23 -9.23
N SER A 165 41.67 22.24 -8.36
CA SER A 165 40.66 23.29 -8.11
C SER A 165 40.26 24.14 -9.33
N SER A 166 41.04 24.11 -10.43
CA SER A 166 40.78 24.85 -11.67
C SER A 166 39.94 24.11 -12.71
N ALA A 167 39.61 22.82 -12.49
CA ALA A 167 38.74 22.05 -13.37
C ALA A 167 37.25 22.24 -13.02
N MET A 168 36.92 22.19 -11.72
CA MET A 168 35.54 22.21 -11.22
C MET A 168 34.75 23.47 -11.63
N THR A 169 35.41 24.62 -11.71
CA THR A 169 34.79 25.90 -12.12
C THR A 169 34.44 25.99 -13.60
N LYS A 170 35.06 25.17 -14.46
CA LYS A 170 34.63 25.02 -15.87
C LYS A 170 33.43 24.08 -16.02
N ASP A 171 33.29 23.11 -15.12
CA ASP A 171 32.24 22.09 -15.18
C ASP A 171 30.86 22.66 -14.79
N ILE A 172 30.83 23.58 -13.81
CA ILE A 172 29.61 24.33 -13.46
C ILE A 172 29.13 25.21 -14.63
N GLN A 173 30.02 25.70 -15.49
CA GLN A 173 29.67 26.47 -16.69
C GLN A 173 29.09 25.61 -17.83
N GLN A 174 29.16 24.27 -17.74
CA GLN A 174 28.61 23.35 -18.74
C GLN A 174 27.24 22.75 -18.34
N ARG A 175 26.82 22.91 -17.09
CA ARG A 175 25.50 22.42 -16.60
C ARG A 175 24.40 23.46 -16.89
N GLU A 176 23.21 22.98 -17.24
CA GLU A 176 22.07 23.86 -17.54
C GLU A 176 21.65 24.68 -16.30
N PRO A 177 21.34 25.98 -16.45
CA PRO A 177 20.99 26.84 -15.32
C PRO A 177 19.60 26.46 -14.76
N LEU A 178 19.61 25.93 -13.54
CA LEU A 178 18.40 25.57 -12.78
C LEU A 178 17.75 26.82 -12.17
N ALA A 179 16.42 26.89 -12.23
CA ALA A 179 15.61 27.95 -11.62
C ALA A 179 15.21 27.60 -10.18
N TYR A 180 14.75 26.37 -9.95
CA TYR A 180 14.29 25.92 -8.63
C TYR A 180 14.35 24.39 -8.52
N VAL A 181 14.33 23.89 -7.29
CA VAL A 181 14.20 22.45 -7.01
C VAL A 181 13.07 22.22 -6.01
N LEU A 182 12.12 21.35 -6.35
CA LEU A 182 10.98 20.98 -5.49
C LEU A 182 10.96 19.47 -5.23
N HIS A 183 10.07 19.03 -4.34
CA HIS A 183 9.64 17.63 -4.28
C HIS A 183 8.16 17.48 -4.66
N THR A 184 7.80 16.33 -5.24
CA THR A 184 6.39 15.98 -5.44
C THR A 184 5.76 15.48 -4.13
N SER A 185 4.44 15.61 -3.97
CA SER A 185 3.72 15.22 -2.75
C SER A 185 3.66 13.72 -2.48
N GLY A 186 4.25 12.88 -3.33
CA GLY A 186 4.23 11.41 -3.18
C GLY A 186 2.84 10.76 -3.29
N THR A 187 1.87 11.45 -3.89
CA THR A 187 0.50 10.93 -4.08
C THR A 187 0.41 9.84 -5.15
N THR A 188 1.51 9.56 -5.86
CA THR A 188 1.59 8.67 -7.03
C THR A 188 2.84 7.78 -7.00
N GLY A 189 3.38 7.52 -5.81
CA GLY A 189 4.67 6.84 -5.58
C GLY A 189 5.55 7.61 -4.60
N LEU A 190 6.85 7.27 -4.53
CA LEU A 190 7.79 8.01 -3.68
C LEU A 190 7.88 9.50 -4.09
N PRO A 191 7.96 10.45 -3.14
CA PRO A 191 8.30 11.85 -3.42
C PRO A 191 9.61 11.95 -4.21
N LYS A 192 9.52 12.43 -5.45
CA LYS A 192 10.66 12.66 -6.34
C LYS A 192 11.19 14.06 -6.14
N ILE A 193 12.50 14.25 -6.26
CA ILE A 193 13.07 15.58 -6.47
C ILE A 193 12.84 15.98 -7.93
N VAL A 194 12.40 17.20 -8.15
CA VAL A 194 12.25 17.78 -9.49
C VAL A 194 13.13 19.02 -9.57
N LYS A 195 14.22 18.93 -10.33
CA LYS A 195 15.10 20.05 -10.64
C LYS A 195 14.59 20.69 -11.94
N VAL A 196 14.28 21.98 -11.91
CA VAL A 196 13.64 22.66 -13.03
C VAL A 196 14.60 23.66 -13.67
N PRO A 197 15.11 23.40 -14.88
CA PRO A 197 15.85 24.37 -15.69
C PRO A 197 15.04 25.64 -15.98
N HIS A 198 15.73 26.78 -16.10
CA HIS A 198 15.09 28.03 -16.52
C HIS A 198 14.35 27.90 -17.85
N ARG A 199 14.97 27.22 -18.82
CA ARG A 199 14.41 26.95 -20.15
C ARG A 199 13.05 26.23 -20.09
N CYS A 200 12.80 25.40 -19.07
CA CYS A 200 11.56 24.65 -18.97
C CYS A 200 10.37 25.46 -18.43
N ILE A 201 10.61 26.44 -17.54
CA ILE A 201 9.57 27.27 -16.91
C ILE A 201 9.34 28.63 -17.60
N VAL A 202 10.36 29.20 -18.24
CA VAL A 202 10.26 30.53 -18.89
C VAL A 202 9.22 30.59 -20.02
N PRO A 203 9.09 29.60 -20.94
CA PRO A 203 8.02 29.54 -21.92
C PRO A 203 6.63 29.52 -21.26
N ASN A 204 6.51 28.88 -20.10
CA ASN A 204 5.27 28.81 -19.34
C ASN A 204 4.80 30.19 -18.87
N ILE A 205 5.67 30.92 -18.17
CA ILE A 205 5.38 32.28 -17.68
C ILE A 205 5.07 33.22 -18.85
N THR A 206 5.85 33.13 -19.93
CA THR A 206 5.71 33.99 -21.11
C THR A 206 4.38 33.74 -21.83
N HIS A 207 3.98 32.47 -21.99
CA HIS A 207 2.71 32.12 -22.62
C HIS A 207 1.53 32.51 -21.72
N LEU A 208 1.58 32.25 -20.41
CA LEU A 208 0.53 32.66 -19.47
C LEU A 208 0.35 34.18 -19.43
N ARG A 209 1.44 34.97 -19.51
CA ARG A 209 1.34 36.44 -19.63
C ARG A 209 0.51 36.88 -20.83
N SER A 210 0.68 36.21 -21.97
CA SER A 210 -0.09 36.46 -23.19
C SER A 210 -1.55 36.00 -23.05
N VAL A 211 -1.77 34.74 -22.69
CA VAL A 211 -3.10 34.12 -22.56
C VAL A 211 -3.97 34.85 -21.52
N PHE A 212 -3.38 35.24 -20.40
CA PHE A 212 -4.05 35.98 -19.32
C PHE A 212 -4.07 37.49 -19.54
N LYS A 213 -3.44 38.00 -20.59
CA LYS A 213 -3.32 39.43 -20.92
C LYS A 213 -2.88 40.25 -19.70
N MET A 214 -1.75 39.85 -19.10
CA MET A 214 -1.21 40.48 -17.90
C MET A 214 -0.78 41.92 -18.15
N THR A 215 -1.01 42.79 -17.16
CA THR A 215 -0.70 44.22 -17.21
C THR A 215 -0.08 44.69 -15.90
N ALA A 216 0.58 45.84 -15.92
CA ALA A 216 1.14 46.46 -14.73
C ALA A 216 0.09 47.08 -13.77
N GLU A 217 -1.21 46.93 -14.04
CA GLU A 217 -2.31 47.28 -13.11
C GLU A 217 -2.83 46.04 -12.35
N ASP A 218 -2.32 44.85 -12.66
CA ASP A 218 -2.79 43.62 -12.04
C ASP A 218 -2.30 43.43 -10.60
N VAL A 219 -3.14 42.77 -9.80
CA VAL A 219 -2.81 42.30 -8.46
C VAL A 219 -3.03 40.80 -8.42
N VAL A 220 -1.92 40.05 -8.37
CA VAL A 220 -1.89 38.57 -8.39
C VAL A 220 -1.75 38.05 -6.97
N LEU A 221 -2.63 37.16 -6.51
CA LEU A 221 -2.46 36.50 -5.21
C LEU A 221 -1.41 35.40 -5.29
N MET A 222 -0.40 35.44 -4.41
CA MET A 222 0.42 34.27 -4.09
C MET A 222 -0.42 33.30 -3.23
N SER A 223 -1.27 32.51 -3.87
CA SER A 223 -2.20 31.56 -3.23
C SER A 223 -1.45 30.33 -2.72
N SER A 224 -0.48 29.86 -3.48
CA SER A 224 0.17 28.56 -3.33
C SER A 224 1.30 28.59 -2.29
N PRO A 225 1.63 27.47 -1.63
CA PRO A 225 2.84 27.35 -0.82
C PRO A 225 4.09 27.44 -1.70
N LEU A 226 5.19 28.00 -1.16
CA LEU A 226 6.45 28.15 -1.92
C LEU A 226 7.08 26.80 -2.33
N THR A 227 6.74 25.72 -1.62
CA THR A 227 7.14 24.34 -1.93
C THR A 227 6.40 23.73 -3.14
N PHE A 228 5.54 24.50 -3.82
CA PHE A 228 4.72 24.06 -4.96
C PHE A 228 4.94 24.94 -6.18
N ASP A 229 5.02 24.33 -7.36
CA ASP A 229 5.34 24.99 -8.63
C ASP A 229 4.33 26.05 -9.10
N PRO A 230 3.02 26.01 -8.80
CA PRO A 230 2.11 27.10 -9.10
C PRO A 230 2.45 28.40 -8.33
N SER A 231 3.21 28.34 -7.23
CA SER A 231 3.72 29.55 -6.57
C SER A 231 4.82 30.24 -7.39
N VAL A 232 5.62 29.48 -8.14
CA VAL A 232 6.60 30.02 -9.10
C VAL A 232 5.86 30.78 -10.19
N VAL A 233 4.77 30.19 -10.69
CA VAL A 233 3.88 30.84 -11.65
C VAL A 233 3.30 32.13 -11.07
N GLU A 234 2.72 32.11 -9.87
CA GLU A 234 2.15 33.31 -9.22
C GLU A 234 3.19 34.44 -9.06
N VAL A 235 4.40 34.11 -8.58
CA VAL A 235 5.50 35.06 -8.38
C VAL A 235 5.96 35.66 -9.71
N PHE A 236 6.35 34.83 -10.69
CA PHE A 236 6.96 35.34 -11.93
C PHE A 236 5.95 35.85 -12.95
N LEU A 237 4.69 35.40 -12.93
CA LEU A 237 3.59 35.99 -13.70
C LEU A 237 3.35 37.44 -13.26
N ALA A 238 3.38 37.71 -11.95
CA ALA A 238 3.26 39.07 -11.44
C ALA A 238 4.50 39.90 -11.79
N LEU A 239 5.67 39.45 -11.33
CA LEU A 239 6.91 40.24 -11.34
C LEU A 239 7.45 40.50 -12.75
N SER A 240 7.24 39.60 -13.72
CA SER A 240 7.65 39.87 -15.10
C SER A 240 6.64 40.70 -15.91
N SER A 241 5.48 41.04 -15.32
CA SER A 241 4.43 41.84 -15.97
C SER A 241 4.33 43.28 -15.48
N GLY A 242 5.18 43.69 -14.52
CA GLY A 242 5.03 44.98 -13.82
C GLY A 242 3.86 45.02 -12.83
N ALA A 243 3.22 43.87 -12.57
CA ALA A 243 2.06 43.72 -11.71
C ALA A 243 2.47 43.62 -10.22
N CYS A 244 1.51 43.76 -9.31
CA CYS A 244 1.74 43.60 -7.87
C CYS A 244 1.49 42.16 -7.44
N LEU A 245 2.50 41.52 -6.83
CA LEU A 245 2.33 40.26 -6.10
C LEU A 245 1.75 40.53 -4.71
N LEU A 246 0.55 40.01 -4.42
CA LEU A 246 -0.07 40.08 -3.11
C LEU A 246 0.26 38.83 -2.29
N ILE A 247 0.94 39.01 -1.16
CA ILE A 247 1.27 37.96 -0.20
C ILE A 247 0.39 38.15 1.05
N VAL A 248 -0.21 37.06 1.53
CA VAL A 248 -1.04 37.02 2.74
C VAL A 248 -0.62 35.86 3.64
N PRO A 249 -0.64 36.00 4.99
CA PRO A 249 -0.26 34.91 5.88
C PRO A 249 -1.13 33.66 5.69
N SER A 250 -0.54 32.47 5.83
CA SER A 250 -1.24 31.18 5.70
C SER A 250 -2.43 31.02 6.66
N ALA A 251 -2.43 31.71 7.81
CA ALA A 251 -3.57 31.79 8.71
C ALA A 251 -4.78 32.53 8.09
N VAL A 252 -4.54 33.62 7.35
CA VAL A 252 -5.58 34.38 6.63
C VAL A 252 -6.15 33.56 5.49
N LYS A 253 -5.30 32.82 4.74
CA LYS A 253 -5.73 31.87 3.70
C LYS A 253 -6.73 30.82 4.22
N LYS A 254 -6.69 30.49 5.52
CA LYS A 254 -7.61 29.53 6.16
C LYS A 254 -8.96 30.13 6.61
N MET A 255 -9.18 31.45 6.50
CA MET A 255 -10.36 32.17 7.00
C MET A 255 -11.18 32.84 5.86
N PRO A 256 -12.18 32.16 5.25
CA PRO A 256 -12.74 32.59 3.96
C PRO A 256 -13.34 34.01 3.91
N ARG A 257 -14.12 34.43 4.93
CA ARG A 257 -14.63 35.81 5.02
C ARG A 257 -13.52 36.86 5.09
N ARG A 258 -12.49 36.58 5.89
CA ARG A 258 -11.35 37.47 6.10
C ARG A 258 -10.49 37.54 4.84
N LEU A 259 -10.28 36.41 4.18
CA LEU A 259 -9.61 36.32 2.89
C LEU A 259 -10.34 37.12 1.81
N ALA A 260 -11.66 36.93 1.63
CA ALA A 260 -12.44 37.67 0.63
C ALA A 260 -12.34 39.19 0.82
N ASN A 261 -12.43 39.66 2.07
CA ASN A 261 -12.24 41.07 2.41
C ASN A 261 -10.82 41.59 2.09
N VAL A 262 -9.79 40.79 2.35
CA VAL A 262 -8.39 41.15 2.02
C VAL A 262 -8.17 41.23 0.52
N LEU A 263 -8.67 40.26 -0.24
CA LEU A 263 -8.49 40.19 -1.70
C LEU A 263 -9.31 41.28 -2.42
N PHE A 264 -10.65 41.25 -2.28
CA PHE A 264 -11.55 41.99 -3.18
C PHE A 264 -11.98 43.36 -2.64
N LYS A 265 -11.92 43.58 -1.32
CA LYS A 265 -12.23 44.88 -0.70
C LYS A 265 -10.98 45.73 -0.47
N ARG A 266 -9.95 45.18 0.20
CA ARG A 266 -8.72 45.91 0.54
C ARG A 266 -7.72 46.04 -0.61
N ASN A 267 -7.37 44.93 -1.28
CA ASN A 267 -6.25 44.91 -2.24
C ASN A 267 -6.66 44.85 -3.72
N LYS A 268 -7.95 44.75 -4.02
CA LYS A 268 -8.50 44.72 -5.38
C LYS A 268 -7.85 43.66 -6.28
N THR A 269 -7.63 42.45 -5.75
CA THR A 269 -7.05 41.31 -6.48
C THR A 269 -7.76 41.08 -7.82
N THR A 270 -7.01 41.21 -8.92
CA THR A 270 -7.53 41.11 -10.29
C THR A 270 -7.34 39.73 -10.90
N VAL A 271 -6.29 39.00 -10.47
CA VAL A 271 -5.95 37.66 -10.96
C VAL A 271 -5.81 36.70 -9.78
N LEU A 272 -6.57 35.61 -9.82
CA LEU A 272 -6.52 34.54 -8.83
C LEU A 272 -6.28 33.20 -9.53
N GLN A 273 -5.08 32.65 -9.35
CA GLN A 273 -4.83 31.22 -9.55
C GLN A 273 -5.15 30.51 -8.23
N ALA A 274 -5.92 29.42 -8.25
CA ALA A 274 -6.29 28.69 -7.04
C ALA A 274 -6.76 27.26 -7.34
N THR A 275 -6.71 26.37 -6.35
CA THR A 275 -7.41 25.09 -6.45
C THR A 275 -8.93 25.29 -6.34
N PRO A 276 -9.74 24.48 -7.04
CA PRO A 276 -11.19 24.37 -6.81
C PRO A 276 -11.57 24.26 -5.33
N THR A 277 -10.85 23.44 -4.55
CA THR A 277 -11.04 23.31 -3.10
C THR A 277 -10.87 24.64 -2.35
N LEU A 278 -9.84 25.44 -2.65
CA LEU A 278 -9.64 26.74 -2.00
C LEU A 278 -10.80 27.70 -2.26
N VAL A 279 -11.25 27.80 -3.52
CA VAL A 279 -12.34 28.70 -3.92
C VAL A 279 -13.68 28.28 -3.33
N ARG A 280 -13.99 26.97 -3.32
CA ARG A 280 -15.23 26.44 -2.73
C ARG A 280 -15.38 26.80 -1.23
N ARG A 281 -14.29 27.01 -0.50
CA ARG A 281 -14.34 27.39 0.94
C ARG A 281 -14.92 28.78 1.20
N PHE A 282 -15.00 29.67 0.21
CA PHE A 282 -15.79 30.89 0.33
C PHE A 282 -17.29 30.57 0.54
N GLY A 283 -17.77 29.47 -0.03
CA GLY A 283 -19.19 29.11 -0.04
C GLY A 283 -19.99 30.02 -0.97
N ARG A 284 -21.11 29.49 -1.49
CA ARG A 284 -21.91 30.13 -2.54
C ARG A 284 -22.22 31.61 -2.29
N ARG A 285 -22.59 31.97 -1.05
CA ARG A 285 -22.90 33.36 -0.69
C ARG A 285 -21.72 34.32 -0.89
N ILE A 286 -20.53 34.01 -0.36
CA ILE A 286 -19.36 34.89 -0.50
C ILE A 286 -18.86 34.89 -1.95
N LEU A 287 -18.99 33.75 -2.65
CA LEU A 287 -18.70 33.69 -4.08
C LEU A 287 -19.56 34.68 -4.88
N GLN A 288 -20.88 34.67 -4.69
CA GLN A 288 -21.79 35.57 -5.40
C GLN A 288 -21.71 37.04 -4.91
N GLU A 289 -21.59 37.29 -3.60
CA GLU A 289 -21.61 38.64 -3.03
C GLU A 289 -20.24 39.36 -3.09
N GLU A 290 -19.11 38.65 -3.09
CA GLU A 290 -17.77 39.25 -2.98
C GLU A 290 -16.79 38.83 -4.08
N VAL A 291 -16.67 37.54 -4.40
CA VAL A 291 -15.59 37.03 -5.30
C VAL A 291 -15.94 37.20 -6.78
N LEU A 292 -17.17 36.84 -7.14
CA LEU A 292 -17.74 36.82 -8.49
C LEU A 292 -19.03 37.66 -8.54
N SER A 293 -19.05 38.75 -7.78
CA SER A 293 -20.10 39.77 -7.86
C SER A 293 -19.94 40.63 -9.13
N ALA A 294 -21.00 41.37 -9.49
CA ALA A 294 -20.99 42.28 -10.64
C ALA A 294 -19.88 43.36 -10.53
N ASN A 295 -19.59 43.80 -9.30
CA ASN A 295 -18.59 44.83 -8.99
C ASN A 295 -17.25 44.23 -8.50
N SER A 296 -17.01 42.94 -8.72
CA SER A 296 -15.75 42.31 -8.31
C SER A 296 -14.56 42.84 -9.14
N PRO A 297 -13.41 43.17 -8.53
CA PRO A 297 -12.20 43.53 -9.27
C PRO A 297 -11.55 42.33 -9.96
N LEU A 298 -11.99 41.10 -9.66
CA LEU A 298 -11.43 39.87 -10.20
C LEU A 298 -11.79 39.73 -11.69
N ARG A 299 -10.83 39.98 -12.58
CA ARG A 299 -11.00 39.79 -14.04
C ARG A 299 -10.70 38.37 -14.50
N LEU A 300 -9.90 37.61 -13.74
CA LEU A 300 -9.47 36.27 -14.12
C LEU A 300 -9.38 35.32 -12.91
N LEU A 301 -10.07 34.19 -13.02
CA LEU A 301 -9.99 33.06 -12.09
C LEU A 301 -9.46 31.82 -12.81
N ALA A 302 -8.25 31.38 -12.48
CA ALA A 302 -7.63 30.19 -13.05
C ALA A 302 -7.65 29.04 -12.03
N PHE A 303 -8.36 27.96 -12.38
CA PHE A 303 -8.33 26.71 -11.62
C PHE A 303 -7.18 25.82 -12.08
N GLY A 304 -6.57 25.09 -11.16
CA GLY A 304 -5.61 24.04 -11.53
C GLY A 304 -5.26 23.12 -10.35
N GLY A 305 -4.64 21.99 -10.68
CA GLY A 305 -4.15 20.99 -9.71
C GLY A 305 -5.22 20.07 -9.09
N GLU A 306 -6.50 20.27 -9.42
CA GLU A 306 -7.66 19.42 -9.13
C GLU A 306 -8.66 19.54 -10.31
N PRO A 307 -9.61 18.61 -10.50
CA PRO A 307 -10.61 18.70 -11.57
C PRO A 307 -11.42 20.01 -11.53
N CYS A 308 -11.56 20.65 -12.69
CA CYS A 308 -12.30 21.91 -12.82
C CYS A 308 -13.79 21.72 -12.45
N PRO A 309 -14.42 22.66 -11.73
CA PRO A 309 -15.86 22.60 -11.46
C PRO A 309 -16.67 22.63 -12.77
N SER A 310 -17.79 21.90 -12.80
CA SER A 310 -18.66 21.84 -13.98
C SER A 310 -19.23 23.23 -14.36
N PRO A 311 -19.53 23.50 -15.64
CA PRO A 311 -20.03 24.81 -16.09
C PRO A 311 -21.29 25.28 -15.33
N SER A 312 -22.19 24.35 -14.99
CA SER A 312 -23.38 24.64 -14.17
C SER A 312 -23.07 25.07 -12.74
N LEU A 313 -22.05 24.48 -12.10
CA LEU A 313 -21.59 24.88 -10.78
C LEU A 313 -20.89 26.24 -10.83
N LEU A 314 -20.04 26.47 -11.85
CA LEU A 314 -19.41 27.78 -12.09
C LEU A 314 -20.45 28.90 -12.30
N LYS A 315 -21.50 28.64 -13.09
CA LYS A 315 -22.65 29.55 -13.25
C LYS A 315 -23.30 29.88 -11.90
N SER A 316 -23.49 28.89 -11.03
CA SER A 316 -24.11 29.09 -9.71
C SER A 316 -23.30 29.95 -8.73
N TRP A 317 -21.99 30.13 -8.99
CA TRP A 317 -21.09 30.94 -8.16
C TRP A 317 -21.03 32.41 -8.59
N ARG A 318 -21.39 32.71 -9.84
CA ARG A 318 -21.39 34.08 -10.38
C ARG A 318 -22.67 34.81 -9.99
N GLN A 319 -22.57 36.12 -9.78
CA GLN A 319 -23.70 37.04 -9.87
C GLN A 319 -23.94 37.38 -11.35
N GLU A 320 -25.19 37.67 -11.72
CA GLU A 320 -25.51 38.30 -13.00
C GLU A 320 -24.70 39.61 -13.18
N GLY A 321 -24.20 39.85 -14.40
CA GLY A 321 -23.33 40.99 -14.71
C GLY A 321 -21.86 40.85 -14.30
N ASN A 322 -21.45 39.76 -13.62
CA ASN A 322 -20.03 39.53 -13.31
C ASN A 322 -19.19 39.29 -14.57
N GLY A 323 -18.11 40.05 -14.75
CA GLY A 323 -17.20 39.96 -15.92
C GLY A 323 -15.99 39.02 -15.78
N THR A 324 -15.90 38.20 -14.73
CA THR A 324 -14.71 37.37 -14.47
C THR A 324 -14.57 36.24 -15.49
N HIS A 325 -13.45 36.20 -16.22
CA HIS A 325 -13.11 35.05 -17.04
C HIS A 325 -12.63 33.87 -16.19
N ILE A 326 -12.99 32.65 -16.60
CA ILE A 326 -12.59 31.42 -15.90
C ILE A 326 -11.72 30.58 -16.83
N CYS A 327 -10.58 30.11 -16.33
CA CYS A 327 -9.68 29.19 -17.03
C CYS A 327 -9.49 27.89 -16.23
N ASN A 328 -9.34 26.78 -16.94
CA ASN A 328 -8.83 25.51 -16.41
C ASN A 328 -7.36 25.37 -16.83
N LEU A 329 -6.48 25.02 -15.89
CA LEU A 329 -5.07 24.75 -16.09
C LEU A 329 -4.76 23.32 -15.67
N TYR A 330 -4.01 22.62 -16.50
CA TYR A 330 -3.61 21.24 -16.24
C TYR A 330 -2.13 21.03 -16.55
N GLY A 331 -1.45 20.24 -15.72
CA GLY A 331 -0.06 19.83 -15.89
C GLY A 331 0.52 19.22 -14.61
N THR A 332 1.80 18.84 -14.64
CA THR A 332 2.50 18.22 -13.50
C THR A 332 3.86 18.87 -13.26
N THR A 333 4.40 18.74 -12.06
CA THR A 333 5.68 19.33 -11.67
C THR A 333 6.84 18.82 -12.54
N GLU A 334 6.79 17.56 -12.98
CA GLU A 334 7.79 16.93 -13.87
C GLU A 334 7.86 17.52 -15.29
N VAL A 335 6.90 18.38 -15.67
CA VAL A 335 6.84 19.08 -16.97
C VAL A 335 6.66 20.59 -16.82
N SER A 336 7.25 21.15 -15.75
CA SER A 336 7.27 22.59 -15.46
C SER A 336 5.88 23.22 -15.39
N CYS A 337 5.14 22.80 -14.38
CA CYS A 337 3.82 23.30 -13.99
C CYS A 337 2.74 23.08 -15.05
N TRP A 338 2.14 24.13 -15.60
CA TRP A 338 0.95 24.02 -16.44
C TRP A 338 1.28 23.61 -17.88
N ALA A 339 0.84 22.43 -18.31
CA ALA A 339 1.03 21.91 -19.65
C ALA A 339 -0.05 22.33 -20.66
N SER A 340 -1.27 22.66 -20.19
CA SER A 340 -2.39 23.10 -21.03
C SER A 340 -3.26 24.15 -20.33
N CYS A 341 -4.01 24.90 -21.13
CA CYS A 341 -4.96 25.91 -20.66
C CYS A 341 -6.25 25.89 -21.50
N TYR A 342 -7.40 25.78 -20.84
CA TYR A 342 -8.72 25.97 -21.44
C TYR A 342 -9.38 27.23 -20.89
N LYS A 343 -9.72 28.21 -21.74
CA LYS A 343 -10.58 29.33 -21.34
C LYS A 343 -12.04 28.87 -21.46
N VAL A 344 -12.77 28.82 -20.34
CA VAL A 344 -14.18 28.45 -20.33
C VAL A 344 -14.99 29.52 -21.08
N PRO A 345 -15.69 29.19 -22.17
CA PRO A 345 -16.44 30.18 -22.94
C PRO A 345 -17.59 30.77 -22.14
N ASP A 346 -17.76 32.09 -22.15
CA ASP A 346 -18.83 32.76 -21.37
C ASP A 346 -20.24 32.24 -21.75
N LYS A 347 -20.46 31.84 -23.02
CA LYS A 347 -21.69 31.16 -23.44
C LYS A 347 -22.02 29.89 -22.62
N HIS A 348 -21.01 29.09 -22.25
CA HIS A 348 -21.20 27.88 -21.43
C HIS A 348 -21.44 28.22 -19.95
N LEU A 349 -21.31 29.49 -19.55
CA LEU A 349 -21.64 29.98 -18.22
C LEU A 349 -23.00 30.72 -18.20
N CYS A 350 -23.66 30.86 -19.36
CA CYS A 350 -24.96 31.54 -19.51
C CYS A 350 -26.11 30.61 -19.92
N LEU A 351 -25.87 29.56 -20.71
CA LEU A 351 -26.91 28.62 -21.18
C LEU A 351 -27.60 27.84 -20.05
N GLU A 352 -28.83 27.38 -20.28
CA GLU A 352 -29.61 26.55 -19.34
C GLU A 352 -29.38 25.06 -19.60
N ASP A 353 -29.48 24.62 -20.86
CA ASP A 353 -29.12 23.26 -21.28
C ASP A 353 -27.64 23.18 -21.67
N ILE A 354 -26.83 22.67 -20.74
CA ILE A 354 -25.43 22.33 -20.97
C ILE A 354 -25.31 20.81 -20.97
N THR A 355 -25.14 20.23 -22.16
CA THR A 355 -25.02 18.78 -22.37
C THR A 355 -23.70 18.21 -21.85
N ASP A 356 -22.61 18.99 -21.91
CA ASP A 356 -21.30 18.59 -21.43
C ASP A 356 -21.12 18.84 -19.91
N GLN A 357 -20.94 17.75 -19.17
CA GLN A 357 -20.77 17.78 -17.72
C GLN A 357 -19.35 18.19 -17.28
N PHE A 358 -18.37 18.06 -18.19
CA PHE A 358 -16.93 18.16 -17.92
C PHE A 358 -16.29 19.35 -18.65
N VAL A 359 -15.27 19.96 -18.04
CA VAL A 359 -14.47 21.02 -18.67
C VAL A 359 -13.21 20.41 -19.31
N PRO A 360 -12.89 20.68 -20.59
CA PRO A 360 -11.66 20.23 -21.21
C PRO A 360 -10.39 20.71 -20.49
N LEU A 361 -9.30 19.96 -20.68
CA LEU A 361 -7.94 20.38 -20.27
C LEU A 361 -7.43 21.56 -21.12
N GLY A 362 -7.84 21.61 -22.39
CA GLY A 362 -7.56 22.69 -23.32
C GLY A 362 -6.31 22.49 -24.15
N GLU A 363 -5.88 23.58 -24.78
CA GLU A 363 -4.76 23.56 -25.73
C GLU A 363 -3.42 23.43 -25.01
N PRO A 364 -2.42 22.75 -25.61
CA PRO A 364 -1.05 22.72 -25.10
C PRO A 364 -0.46 24.13 -24.95
N MET A 365 0.36 24.31 -23.93
CA MET A 365 1.13 25.52 -23.72
C MET A 365 2.30 25.61 -24.71
N LEU A 366 2.90 26.80 -24.85
CA LEU A 366 4.09 27.02 -25.67
C LEU A 366 5.16 25.94 -25.40
N ASP A 367 5.76 25.44 -26.47
CA ASP A 367 6.76 24.36 -26.52
C ASP A 367 6.32 23.02 -25.89
N THR A 368 5.03 22.84 -25.60
CA THR A 368 4.47 21.62 -24.99
C THR A 368 3.87 20.68 -26.02
N VAL A 369 4.27 19.41 -25.96
CA VAL A 369 3.64 18.31 -26.70
C VAL A 369 2.80 17.48 -25.74
N MET A 370 1.56 17.19 -26.13
CA MET A 370 0.64 16.36 -25.37
C MET A 370 0.15 15.23 -26.27
N GLU A 371 0.27 14.00 -25.79
CA GLU A 371 -0.14 12.79 -26.50
C GLU A 371 -1.00 11.91 -25.60
N VAL A 372 -2.07 11.36 -26.16
CA VAL A 372 -2.86 10.32 -25.49
C VAL A 372 -2.46 8.98 -26.10
N ARG A 373 -2.17 7.99 -25.26
CA ARG A 373 -1.77 6.65 -25.69
C ARG A 373 -2.61 5.57 -25.03
N ASP A 374 -2.94 4.52 -25.79
CA ASP A 374 -3.66 3.35 -25.28
C ASP A 374 -2.75 2.41 -24.47
N GLU A 375 -3.30 1.31 -23.94
CA GLU A 375 -2.53 0.32 -23.17
C GLU A 375 -1.48 -0.44 -24.01
N THR A 376 -1.54 -0.35 -25.35
CA THR A 376 -0.52 -0.87 -26.27
C THR A 376 0.54 0.18 -26.65
N GLY A 377 0.42 1.41 -26.13
CA GLY A 377 1.32 2.53 -26.41
C GLY A 377 1.04 3.28 -27.72
N ARG A 378 -0.06 2.98 -28.41
CA ARG A 378 -0.44 3.66 -29.68
C ARG A 378 -1.16 4.97 -29.41
N LEU A 379 -0.97 5.94 -30.30
CA LEU A 379 -1.66 7.24 -30.22
C LEU A 379 -3.18 7.09 -30.36
N VAL A 380 -3.92 7.73 -29.45
CA VAL A 380 -5.38 7.81 -29.44
C VAL A 380 -5.79 9.20 -29.90
N THR A 381 -6.44 9.29 -31.07
CA THR A 381 -6.96 10.56 -31.62
C THR A 381 -8.45 10.77 -31.34
N GLU A 382 -9.15 9.74 -30.89
CA GLU A 382 -10.54 9.76 -30.43
C GLU A 382 -10.72 8.53 -29.49
N GLY A 383 -11.41 8.68 -28.35
CA GLY A 383 -11.57 7.62 -27.34
C GLY A 383 -10.69 7.78 -26.10
N GLU A 384 -10.60 6.74 -25.26
CA GLU A 384 -9.91 6.80 -23.96
C GLU A 384 -8.43 6.41 -24.03
N GLY A 385 -7.58 7.08 -23.25
CA GLY A 385 -6.18 6.67 -23.07
C GLY A 385 -5.46 7.43 -21.96
N GLN A 386 -4.20 7.06 -21.71
CA GLN A 386 -3.32 7.70 -20.75
C GLN A 386 -2.64 8.92 -21.38
N LEU A 387 -2.54 10.02 -20.63
CA LEU A 387 -1.91 11.26 -21.08
C LEU A 387 -0.39 11.28 -20.82
N PHE A 388 0.37 11.63 -21.85
CA PHE A 388 1.82 11.84 -21.85
C PHE A 388 2.12 13.29 -22.22
N ILE A 389 3.09 13.90 -21.56
CA ILE A 389 3.48 15.30 -21.77
C ILE A 389 5.00 15.38 -21.99
N GLY A 390 5.41 16.16 -22.98
CA GLY A 390 6.81 16.47 -23.23
C GLY A 390 6.95 17.75 -24.05
N GLY A 391 7.92 17.75 -24.94
CA GLY A 391 8.38 18.95 -25.65
C GLY A 391 9.81 19.31 -25.26
N GLN A 392 10.55 19.91 -26.21
CA GLN A 392 12.00 20.13 -26.14
C GLN A 392 12.42 20.91 -24.88
N GLU A 393 11.61 21.90 -24.51
CA GLU A 393 11.86 22.85 -23.43
C GLU A 393 10.79 22.75 -22.32
N ARG A 394 10.39 21.53 -21.92
CA ARG A 394 9.33 21.34 -20.91
C ARG A 394 9.65 20.32 -19.84
N VAL A 395 10.28 19.21 -20.22
CA VAL A 395 10.56 18.09 -19.31
C VAL A 395 11.63 18.48 -18.28
N CYS A 396 11.35 18.24 -17.01
CA CYS A 396 12.27 18.48 -15.90
C CYS A 396 13.21 17.30 -15.67
N LEU A 397 14.31 17.55 -14.95
CA LEU A 397 15.21 16.53 -14.42
C LEU A 397 14.65 15.97 -13.11
N LEU A 398 14.60 14.64 -13.00
CA LEU A 398 14.06 13.90 -11.84
C LEU A 398 15.17 13.23 -11.04
N ASP A 399 15.12 13.38 -9.71
CA ASP A 399 16.01 12.75 -8.74
C ASP A 399 17.51 12.89 -9.10
N ASP A 400 18.14 11.82 -9.59
CA ASP A 400 19.56 11.75 -9.90
C ASP A 400 19.86 11.93 -11.41
N GLU A 401 18.86 12.24 -12.24
CA GLU A 401 19.04 12.64 -13.65
C GLU A 401 19.89 13.93 -13.76
N GLU A 402 20.84 13.93 -14.71
CA GLU A 402 21.67 15.09 -15.08
C GLU A 402 21.32 15.69 -16.46
N THR A 403 20.75 14.90 -17.37
CA THR A 403 20.30 15.34 -18.70
C THR A 403 18.96 14.72 -19.08
N VAL A 404 18.21 15.37 -19.99
CA VAL A 404 16.98 14.83 -20.59
C VAL A 404 17.25 14.53 -22.07
N VAL A 405 16.85 13.35 -22.54
CA VAL A 405 16.97 12.97 -23.97
C VAL A 405 15.92 13.72 -24.78
N GLU A 406 16.31 14.24 -25.96
CA GLU A 406 15.37 14.91 -26.87
C GLU A 406 14.20 13.98 -27.27
N GLY A 407 12.99 14.53 -27.34
CA GLY A 407 11.78 13.74 -27.57
C GLY A 407 11.25 12.96 -26.35
N THR A 408 11.82 13.14 -25.14
CA THR A 408 11.28 12.53 -23.92
C THR A 408 9.83 12.97 -23.67
N MET A 409 8.95 11.99 -23.43
CA MET A 409 7.57 12.19 -23.00
C MET A 409 7.38 11.56 -21.61
N ARG A 410 6.94 12.34 -20.62
CA ARG A 410 6.65 11.85 -19.26
C ARG A 410 5.19 11.39 -19.19
N ALA A 411 4.98 10.16 -18.71
CA ALA A 411 3.64 9.66 -18.40
C ALA A 411 3.08 10.34 -17.14
N THR A 412 1.89 10.91 -17.21
CA THR A 412 1.25 11.63 -16.08
C THR A 412 0.60 10.68 -15.05
N GLY A 413 0.17 9.51 -15.52
CA GLY A 413 -0.70 8.59 -14.79
C GLY A 413 -2.18 8.98 -14.80
N ASP A 414 -2.51 10.11 -15.45
CA ASP A 414 -3.87 10.59 -15.65
C ASP A 414 -4.46 9.98 -16.94
N TRP A 415 -5.76 9.68 -16.90
CA TRP A 415 -6.52 9.18 -18.04
C TRP A 415 -7.45 10.27 -18.56
N VAL A 416 -7.58 10.31 -19.88
CA VAL A 416 -8.42 11.27 -20.59
C VAL A 416 -9.26 10.58 -21.66
N GLN A 417 -10.40 11.18 -21.96
CA GLN A 417 -11.16 10.89 -23.17
C GLN A 417 -10.85 11.99 -24.19
N VAL A 418 -10.38 11.58 -25.36
CA VAL A 418 -10.31 12.44 -26.55
C VAL A 418 -11.69 12.39 -27.20
N ARG A 419 -12.32 13.56 -27.35
CA ARG A 419 -13.57 13.72 -28.09
C ARG A 419 -13.59 15.06 -28.78
N ASP A 420 -13.94 15.10 -30.06
CA ASP A 420 -13.97 16.34 -30.86
C ASP A 420 -12.62 17.11 -30.80
N SER A 421 -11.50 16.38 -30.82
CA SER A 421 -10.12 16.88 -30.59
C SER A 421 -9.85 17.51 -29.21
N HIS A 422 -10.82 17.51 -28.28
CA HIS A 422 -10.65 18.01 -26.92
C HIS A 422 -10.29 16.88 -25.94
N LEU A 423 -9.43 17.19 -24.96
CA LEU A 423 -9.05 16.27 -23.89
C LEU A 423 -9.93 16.49 -22.66
N TYR A 424 -10.72 15.49 -22.27
CA TYR A 424 -11.56 15.51 -21.07
C TYR A 424 -10.95 14.61 -19.98
N PHE A 425 -10.77 15.14 -18.77
CA PHE A 425 -10.15 14.41 -17.66
C PHE A 425 -11.09 13.36 -17.06
N LEU A 426 -10.69 12.08 -17.12
CA LEU A 426 -11.45 10.95 -16.55
C LEU A 426 -11.05 10.61 -15.11
N GLY A 427 -9.94 11.14 -14.61
CA GLY A 427 -9.34 10.74 -13.34
C GLY A 427 -8.03 9.97 -13.51
N ARG A 428 -7.52 9.45 -12.40
CA ARG A 428 -6.30 8.62 -12.38
C ARG A 428 -6.62 7.14 -12.37
N LYS A 429 -5.71 6.30 -12.88
CA LYS A 429 -5.85 4.83 -12.82
C LYS A 429 -5.92 4.31 -11.37
N ASP A 430 -5.30 5.00 -10.42
CA ASP A 430 -5.40 4.74 -8.98
C ASP A 430 -6.73 5.20 -8.32
N ARG A 431 -7.53 6.02 -9.00
CA ARG A 431 -8.87 6.47 -8.55
C ARG A 431 -10.01 5.90 -9.39
N LEU A 432 -9.72 4.90 -10.21
CA LEU A 432 -10.67 4.05 -10.89
C LEU A 432 -10.94 2.81 -10.04
N ILE A 433 -12.19 2.58 -9.65
CA ILE A 433 -12.58 1.36 -8.93
C ILE A 433 -13.58 0.53 -9.72
N LYS A 434 -13.72 -0.74 -9.35
CA LYS A 434 -14.73 -1.64 -9.92
C LYS A 434 -15.78 -1.95 -8.83
N ARG A 435 -17.04 -1.56 -9.04
CA ARG A 435 -18.17 -1.86 -8.14
C ARG A 435 -19.23 -2.64 -8.91
N PHE A 436 -19.71 -3.75 -8.33
CA PHE A 436 -20.72 -4.62 -8.94
C PHE A 436 -20.40 -4.97 -10.42
N GLY A 437 -19.13 -5.29 -10.69
CA GLY A 437 -18.62 -5.59 -12.04
C GLY A 437 -18.34 -4.38 -12.95
N GLN A 438 -18.84 -3.19 -12.62
CA GLN A 438 -18.75 -1.99 -13.47
C GLN A 438 -17.65 -1.02 -13.00
N ARG A 439 -17.06 -0.27 -13.93
CA ARG A 439 -16.02 0.74 -13.67
C ARG A 439 -16.65 2.03 -13.12
N VAL A 440 -16.14 2.54 -12.00
CA VAL A 440 -16.54 3.81 -11.38
C VAL A 440 -15.31 4.70 -11.23
N HIS A 441 -15.32 5.82 -11.94
CA HIS A 441 -14.34 6.88 -11.77
C HIS A 441 -14.75 7.76 -10.58
N LEU A 442 -13.97 7.76 -9.49
CA LEU A 442 -14.29 8.55 -8.31
C LEU A 442 -14.35 10.06 -8.61
N ASP A 443 -13.56 10.52 -9.58
CA ASP A 443 -13.54 11.91 -10.05
C ASP A 443 -14.77 12.29 -10.90
N ALA A 444 -15.39 11.35 -11.60
CA ALA A 444 -16.67 11.58 -12.27
C ALA A 444 -17.81 11.69 -11.23
N LEU A 445 -17.82 10.78 -10.25
CA LEU A 445 -18.78 10.82 -9.14
C LEU A 445 -18.65 12.09 -8.28
N GLN A 446 -17.43 12.59 -8.09
CA GLN A 446 -17.18 13.88 -7.44
C GLN A 446 -17.92 15.01 -8.16
N GLN A 447 -17.78 15.08 -9.48
CA GLN A 447 -18.39 16.14 -10.31
C GLN A 447 -19.92 16.04 -10.40
N VAL A 448 -20.49 14.83 -10.35
CA VAL A 448 -21.96 14.66 -10.27
C VAL A 448 -22.50 15.04 -8.89
N GLY A 449 -21.82 14.67 -7.80
CA GLY A 449 -22.21 15.09 -6.46
C GLY A 449 -22.12 16.61 -6.25
N ASP A 450 -21.09 17.23 -6.82
CA ASP A 450 -20.92 18.69 -6.89
C ASP A 450 -22.11 19.41 -7.57
N LYS A 451 -22.88 18.73 -8.45
CA LYS A 451 -24.13 19.25 -9.04
C LYS A 451 -25.35 18.99 -8.14
N CYS A 452 -25.46 17.82 -7.50
CA CYS A 452 -26.61 17.47 -6.66
C CYS A 452 -26.71 18.32 -5.39
N VAL A 453 -25.56 18.65 -4.78
CA VAL A 453 -25.46 19.32 -3.48
C VAL A 453 -25.21 20.84 -3.68
N MET A 454 -26.18 21.51 -4.30
CA MET A 454 -26.19 22.91 -4.77
C MET A 454 -25.81 24.04 -3.77
N GLN A 455 -25.41 23.72 -2.54
CA GLN A 455 -25.09 24.70 -1.48
C GLN A 455 -23.88 24.33 -0.59
N GLN A 456 -23.29 23.14 -0.70
CA GLN A 456 -22.31 22.62 0.28
C GLN A 456 -21.09 21.96 -0.38
N LEU A 457 -20.04 21.73 0.41
CA LEU A 457 -18.77 21.17 -0.06
C LEU A 457 -18.84 19.63 0.00
N TRP A 458 -18.79 18.99 -1.16
CA TRP A 458 -18.84 17.53 -1.31
C TRP A 458 -17.44 16.94 -1.52
N HIS A 459 -17.17 15.75 -0.98
CA HIS A 459 -15.99 14.95 -1.37
C HIS A 459 -16.27 13.45 -1.45
N VAL A 460 -15.68 12.80 -2.46
CA VAL A 460 -15.81 11.36 -2.75
C VAL A 460 -14.50 10.62 -2.53
N PHE A 461 -14.55 9.60 -1.67
CA PHE A 461 -13.42 8.73 -1.36
C PHE A 461 -13.92 7.33 -0.98
N ILE A 462 -13.01 6.43 -0.60
CA ILE A 462 -13.35 5.06 -0.23
C ILE A 462 -12.83 4.81 1.18
N ILE A 463 -13.66 4.19 2.02
CA ILE A 463 -13.21 3.69 3.31
C ILE A 463 -13.05 2.17 3.23
N LYS A 464 -11.86 1.69 3.65
CA LYS A 464 -11.53 0.27 3.88
C LYS A 464 -11.79 -0.65 2.68
N SER A 465 -11.59 -0.12 1.46
CA SER A 465 -11.68 -0.83 0.18
C SER A 465 -13.01 -1.53 -0.11
N LYS A 466 -14.10 -1.19 0.60
CA LYS A 466 -15.42 -1.81 0.43
C LYS A 466 -16.55 -0.82 0.21
N ASN A 467 -16.54 0.30 0.95
CA ASN A 467 -17.68 1.22 0.98
C ASN A 467 -17.35 2.55 0.32
N LEU A 468 -18.03 2.84 -0.79
CA LEU A 468 -17.98 4.11 -1.49
C LEU A 468 -18.59 5.17 -0.57
N THR A 469 -17.76 6.09 -0.11
CA THR A 469 -18.12 7.01 0.97
C THR A 469 -18.02 8.43 0.48
N THR A 470 -19.04 9.23 0.80
CA THR A 470 -18.99 10.66 0.56
C THR A 470 -19.14 11.45 1.83
N VAL A 471 -18.59 12.65 1.79
CA VAL A 471 -18.64 13.62 2.86
C VAL A 471 -19.30 14.87 2.31
N ASP A 472 -20.23 15.41 3.09
CA ASP A 472 -20.92 16.67 2.83
C ASP A 472 -20.68 17.64 4.00
N ILE A 473 -20.27 18.88 3.71
CA ILE A 473 -20.06 19.90 4.75
C ILE A 473 -21.38 20.62 5.05
N SER A 474 -22.23 19.96 5.83
CA SER A 474 -23.42 20.60 6.42
C SER A 474 -23.10 21.23 7.76
N ARG A 475 -23.48 22.50 7.94
CA ARG A 475 -23.41 23.17 9.25
C ARG A 475 -24.48 22.61 10.18
N ASN A 476 -24.04 22.07 11.32
CA ASN A 476 -24.80 21.74 12.53
C ASN A 476 -26.33 21.89 12.41
N SER A 477 -27.01 20.82 12.02
CA SER A 477 -28.41 20.58 12.37
C SER A 477 -28.46 19.31 13.23
N THR A 478 -28.69 19.49 14.52
CA THR A 478 -28.89 18.40 15.48
C THR A 478 -30.34 17.89 15.42
N SER A 479 -30.53 16.58 15.50
CA SER A 479 -31.85 15.90 15.41
C SER A 479 -32.46 15.88 13.98
N PRO A 480 -33.67 15.32 13.72
CA PRO A 480 -33.86 14.17 12.81
C PRO A 480 -33.71 14.46 11.31
N SER A 481 -33.52 15.73 10.93
CA SER A 481 -33.39 16.25 9.57
C SER A 481 -32.30 15.52 8.74
N LEU A 482 -31.19 15.11 9.37
CA LEU A 482 -30.07 14.47 8.67
C LEU A 482 -30.43 13.14 7.97
N ARG A 483 -31.42 12.39 8.45
CA ARG A 483 -31.88 11.17 7.76
C ARG A 483 -32.61 11.51 6.45
N VAL A 484 -33.48 12.52 6.49
CA VAL A 484 -34.23 13.02 5.33
C VAL A 484 -33.28 13.56 4.26
N ILE A 485 -32.29 14.36 4.66
CA ILE A 485 -31.29 14.94 3.75
C ILE A 485 -30.46 13.84 3.06
N LYS A 486 -30.05 12.78 3.77
CA LYS A 486 -29.34 11.63 3.15
C LYS A 486 -30.22 10.88 2.13
N GLY A 487 -31.52 10.76 2.40
CA GLY A 487 -32.50 10.19 1.46
C GLY A 487 -32.61 11.02 0.19
N GLU A 488 -32.77 12.34 0.32
CA GLU A 488 -32.88 13.27 -0.81
C GLU A 488 -31.61 13.29 -1.67
N ILE A 489 -30.41 13.31 -1.05
CA ILE A 489 -29.13 13.24 -1.78
C ILE A 489 -29.03 11.93 -2.57
N ARG A 490 -29.37 10.77 -1.97
CA ARG A 490 -29.36 9.48 -2.69
C ARG A 490 -30.37 9.45 -3.83
N GLN A 491 -31.58 9.99 -3.64
CA GLN A 491 -32.61 10.07 -4.69
C GLN A 491 -32.11 10.89 -5.89
N ARG A 492 -31.53 12.07 -5.66
CA ARG A 492 -30.93 12.89 -6.73
C ARG A 492 -29.77 12.20 -7.43
N LEU A 493 -28.90 11.50 -6.68
CA LEU A 493 -27.80 10.73 -7.26
C LEU A 493 -28.31 9.57 -8.14
N SER A 494 -29.37 8.86 -7.73
CA SER A 494 -29.98 7.79 -8.54
C SER A 494 -30.62 8.25 -9.86
N GLN A 495 -30.89 9.54 -10.03
CA GLN A 495 -31.39 10.11 -11.28
C GLN A 495 -30.27 10.44 -12.28
N LEU A 496 -29.02 10.57 -11.81
CA LEU A 496 -27.86 10.97 -12.63
C LEU A 496 -26.79 9.87 -12.76
N LEU A 497 -26.88 8.82 -11.94
CA LEU A 497 -25.89 7.75 -11.83
C LEU A 497 -26.58 6.40 -11.81
N ALA A 498 -25.98 5.41 -12.49
CA ALA A 498 -26.35 4.03 -12.31
C ALA A 498 -26.14 3.58 -10.85
N SER A 499 -26.97 2.64 -10.38
CA SER A 499 -27.02 2.18 -8.98
C SER A 499 -25.65 1.82 -8.37
N HIS A 500 -24.79 1.17 -9.16
CA HIS A 500 -23.44 0.77 -8.75
C HIS A 500 -22.48 1.95 -8.45
N SER A 501 -22.82 3.17 -8.91
CA SER A 501 -22.03 4.40 -8.70
C SER A 501 -22.56 5.25 -7.54
N ILE A 502 -23.65 4.85 -6.87
CA ILE A 502 -24.22 5.61 -5.73
C ILE A 502 -23.41 5.30 -4.44
N PRO A 503 -23.08 6.30 -3.61
CA PRO A 503 -22.38 6.10 -2.33
C PRO A 503 -23.16 5.27 -1.29
N ASP A 504 -22.44 4.36 -0.65
CA ASP A 504 -22.93 3.51 0.44
C ASP A 504 -23.14 4.31 1.72
N MET A 505 -22.27 5.30 1.99
CA MET A 505 -22.35 6.15 3.18
C MET A 505 -22.17 7.62 2.83
N ILE A 506 -22.94 8.47 3.52
CA ILE A 506 -22.81 9.93 3.51
C ILE A 506 -22.50 10.35 4.96
N PHE A 507 -21.35 10.99 5.17
CA PHE A 507 -20.96 11.61 6.46
C PHE A 507 -21.12 13.12 6.40
N PHE A 508 -21.45 13.74 7.54
CA PHE A 508 -21.53 15.18 7.66
C PHE A 508 -20.41 15.68 8.56
N ILE A 509 -19.48 16.49 8.03
CA ILE A 509 -18.34 17.00 8.80
C ILE A 509 -18.36 18.54 8.83
N PRO A 510 -17.80 19.18 9.89
CA PRO A 510 -17.83 20.64 10.01
C PRO A 510 -16.89 21.37 9.03
N ALA A 511 -15.82 20.72 8.57
CA ALA A 511 -14.88 21.25 7.57
C ALA A 511 -14.05 20.11 6.94
N LEU A 512 -13.69 20.21 5.66
CA LEU A 512 -12.71 19.32 5.04
C LEU A 512 -11.30 19.60 5.61
N PRO A 513 -10.56 18.57 6.06
CA PRO A 513 -9.17 18.72 6.45
C PRO A 513 -8.29 18.89 5.20
N LEU A 514 -7.28 19.75 5.30
CA LEU A 514 -6.38 20.09 4.19
C LEU A 514 -4.93 19.86 4.59
N THR A 515 -4.16 19.33 3.65
CA THR A 515 -2.70 19.25 3.71
C THR A 515 -2.07 20.65 3.81
N SER A 516 -0.79 20.72 4.18
CA SER A 516 0.07 21.89 3.98
C SER A 516 -0.03 22.48 2.56
N HIS A 517 -0.36 21.63 1.58
CA HIS A 517 -0.42 21.92 0.15
C HIS A 517 -1.80 22.42 -0.32
N GLY A 518 -2.76 22.61 0.59
CA GLY A 518 -4.12 23.08 0.26
C GLY A 518 -5.04 22.04 -0.38
N LYS A 519 -4.52 20.88 -0.79
CA LYS A 519 -5.29 19.69 -1.20
C LYS A 519 -5.91 19.00 0.01
N ILE A 520 -6.99 18.24 -0.19
CA ILE A 520 -7.68 17.48 0.87
C ILE A 520 -6.74 16.46 1.54
N ALA A 521 -6.68 16.46 2.87
CA ALA A 521 -5.91 15.50 3.66
C ALA A 521 -6.74 14.23 3.90
N ILE A 522 -6.69 13.30 2.95
CA ILE A 522 -7.51 12.07 2.95
C ILE A 522 -7.33 11.26 4.25
N ASP A 523 -6.11 11.16 4.79
CA ASP A 523 -5.83 10.46 6.06
C ASP A 523 -6.57 11.04 7.27
N GLU A 524 -6.62 12.37 7.36
CA GLU A 524 -7.32 13.08 8.44
C GLU A 524 -8.84 12.96 8.25
N LEU A 525 -9.32 13.03 7.00
CA LEU A 525 -10.72 12.83 6.64
C LEU A 525 -11.21 11.42 7.00
N MET A 526 -10.40 10.39 6.72
CA MET A 526 -10.69 9.01 7.09
C MET A 526 -10.82 8.85 8.61
N ARG A 527 -9.93 9.47 9.40
CA ARG A 527 -10.01 9.45 10.88
C ARG A 527 -11.31 10.08 11.38
N MET A 528 -11.67 11.27 10.88
CA MET A 528 -12.92 11.95 11.26
C MET A 528 -14.16 11.10 11.00
N CYS A 529 -14.21 10.40 9.86
CA CYS A 529 -15.34 9.55 9.49
C CYS A 529 -15.40 8.26 10.32
N ASP A 530 -14.25 7.67 10.67
CA ASP A 530 -14.22 6.49 11.54
C ASP A 530 -14.61 6.82 13.00
N THR A 531 -14.32 8.03 13.51
CA THR A 531 -14.85 8.49 14.81
C THR A 531 -16.38 8.60 14.80
N GLN A 532 -16.97 9.24 13.78
CA GLN A 532 -18.44 9.35 13.68
C GLN A 532 -19.15 7.98 13.61
N LYS A 533 -18.51 6.95 13.05
CA LYS A 533 -19.05 5.58 13.10
C LYS A 533 -19.11 5.00 14.52
N GLN A 534 -18.15 5.34 15.38
CA GLN A 534 -18.14 4.88 16.78
C GLN A 534 -19.21 5.58 17.62
N ASP A 535 -19.45 6.86 17.37
CA ASP A 535 -20.54 7.61 18.05
C ASP A 535 -21.93 7.09 17.66
N ILE A 536 -22.13 6.68 16.39
CA ILE A 536 -23.38 6.04 15.95
C ILE A 536 -23.59 4.68 16.63
N ASN A 537 -22.54 3.86 16.75
CA ASN A 537 -22.61 2.53 17.39
C ASN A 537 -22.76 2.55 18.91
N THR A 538 -22.69 3.71 19.58
CA THR A 538 -22.79 3.82 21.04
C THR A 538 -24.16 4.31 21.54
N GLN A 539 -25.07 4.72 20.64
CA GLN A 539 -26.43 5.16 21.00
C GLN A 539 -27.50 4.05 21.01
N THR A 540 -27.20 2.84 20.51
CA THR A 540 -28.13 1.69 20.51
C THR A 540 -27.64 0.57 21.42
N VAL A 541 -27.93 0.67 22.72
CA VAL A 541 -27.69 -0.43 23.68
C VAL A 541 -29.01 -1.14 23.96
N TRP A 542 -29.16 -2.35 23.44
CA TRP A 542 -30.30 -3.26 23.62
C TRP A 542 -30.21 -3.80 25.05
N LYS A 543 -31.13 -3.41 25.95
CA LYS A 543 -30.99 -3.68 27.40
C LYS A 543 -32.08 -4.51 28.06
N ASP A 544 -33.27 -4.59 27.50
CA ASP A 544 -34.36 -5.43 28.02
C ASP A 544 -35.11 -6.14 26.89
N ILE A 545 -35.80 -7.23 27.24
CA ILE A 545 -36.55 -8.04 26.26
C ILE A 545 -37.66 -7.25 25.57
N GLU A 546 -38.28 -6.31 26.28
CA GLU A 546 -39.46 -5.60 25.79
C GLU A 546 -39.13 -4.50 24.78
N SER A 547 -38.05 -3.73 24.99
CA SER A 547 -37.58 -2.76 23.99
C SER A 547 -37.09 -3.44 22.71
N VAL A 548 -36.47 -4.61 22.85
CA VAL A 548 -36.00 -5.44 21.72
C VAL A 548 -37.17 -6.03 20.95
N ARG A 549 -38.14 -6.65 21.63
CA ARG A 549 -39.41 -7.12 21.06
C ARG A 549 -40.11 -5.99 20.31
N MET A 550 -40.39 -4.86 20.97
CA MET A 550 -41.06 -3.72 20.36
C MET A 550 -40.32 -3.17 19.13
N LYS A 551 -38.98 -3.15 19.15
CA LYS A 551 -38.20 -2.66 18.02
C LYS A 551 -38.21 -3.65 16.85
N LEU A 552 -38.08 -4.95 17.12
CA LEU A 552 -38.21 -6.01 16.12
C LEU A 552 -39.62 -6.04 15.50
N GLN A 553 -40.68 -5.91 16.30
CA GLN A 553 -42.06 -5.79 15.81
C GLN A 553 -42.23 -4.56 14.89
N THR A 554 -41.55 -3.45 15.18
CA THR A 554 -41.58 -2.26 14.32
C THR A 554 -40.93 -2.55 12.97
N LEU A 555 -39.71 -3.09 12.95
CA LEU A 555 -38.97 -3.42 11.72
C LEU A 555 -39.71 -4.49 10.88
N TRP A 556 -40.31 -5.48 11.53
CA TRP A 556 -41.12 -6.53 10.90
C TRP A 556 -42.33 -5.94 10.15
N LYS A 557 -43.07 -5.02 10.79
CA LYS A 557 -44.19 -4.30 10.17
C LYS A 557 -43.73 -3.38 9.04
N GLU A 558 -42.65 -2.62 9.26
CA GLU A 558 -42.07 -1.71 8.26
C GLU A 558 -41.65 -2.47 6.99
N CYS A 559 -41.04 -3.65 7.14
CA CYS A 559 -40.58 -4.46 6.01
C CYS A 559 -41.73 -5.11 5.21
N LEU A 560 -42.80 -5.53 5.89
CA LEU A 560 -44.02 -6.10 5.30
C LEU A 560 -45.04 -5.04 4.84
N GLY A 561 -44.81 -3.75 5.13
CA GLY A 561 -45.77 -2.68 4.83
C GLY A 561 -47.05 -2.70 5.68
N LEU A 562 -47.02 -3.37 6.84
CA LEU A 562 -48.19 -3.54 7.71
C LEU A 562 -48.49 -2.27 8.53
N PRO A 563 -49.78 -1.91 8.73
CA PRO A 563 -50.14 -0.79 9.60
C PRO A 563 -49.71 -1.03 11.06
N ASN A 564 -49.23 0.02 11.73
CA ASN A 564 -48.73 -0.06 13.12
C ASN A 564 -49.71 -0.67 14.15
N VAL A 565 -51.01 -0.63 13.86
CA VAL A 565 -52.11 -1.16 14.69
C VAL A 565 -52.18 -2.69 14.69
N VAL A 566 -51.67 -3.36 13.64
CA VAL A 566 -51.65 -4.83 13.55
C VAL A 566 -50.63 -5.38 14.55
N ALA A 567 -51.02 -6.33 15.41
CA ALA A 567 -50.10 -7.03 16.29
C ALA A 567 -49.31 -8.08 15.50
N VAL A 568 -48.03 -8.28 15.83
CA VAL A 568 -47.25 -9.44 15.34
C VAL A 568 -47.28 -10.47 16.45
N GLU A 569 -47.93 -11.61 16.17
CA GLU A 569 -48.01 -12.74 17.11
C GLU A 569 -46.64 -13.43 17.23
N GLU A 570 -46.36 -14.04 18.37
CA GLU A 570 -45.02 -14.61 18.66
C GLU A 570 -44.70 -15.81 17.75
N ASP A 571 -45.72 -16.56 17.31
CA ASP A 571 -45.62 -17.67 16.34
C ASP A 571 -45.76 -17.22 14.87
N ALA A 572 -45.84 -15.90 14.59
CA ALA A 572 -45.92 -15.39 13.23
C ALA A 572 -44.61 -15.66 12.46
N HIS A 573 -44.70 -16.42 11.35
CA HIS A 573 -43.56 -16.68 10.47
C HIS A 573 -43.51 -15.61 9.36
N PHE A 574 -42.30 -15.13 9.01
CA PHE A 574 -42.16 -13.98 8.10
C PHE A 574 -42.74 -14.25 6.71
N MET A 575 -42.43 -15.41 6.13
CA MET A 575 -42.91 -15.82 4.81
C MET A 575 -44.43 -16.03 4.78
N LEU A 576 -45.02 -16.58 5.86
CA LEU A 576 -46.47 -16.76 5.98
C LEU A 576 -47.22 -15.45 6.25
N SER A 577 -46.52 -14.43 6.76
CA SER A 577 -47.05 -13.07 7.00
C SER A 577 -47.07 -12.20 5.73
N GLY A 578 -46.78 -12.77 4.56
CA GLY A 578 -46.76 -12.07 3.26
C GLY A 578 -45.39 -11.50 2.87
N GLY A 579 -44.31 -11.91 3.54
CA GLY A 579 -42.95 -11.51 3.19
C GLY A 579 -42.31 -12.37 2.11
N ASP A 580 -41.46 -11.76 1.28
CA ASP A 580 -40.57 -12.46 0.34
C ASP A 580 -39.11 -12.51 0.84
N SER A 581 -38.26 -13.28 0.16
CA SER A 581 -36.84 -13.44 0.52
C SER A 581 -36.01 -12.15 0.39
N LEU A 582 -36.45 -11.18 -0.42
CA LEU A 582 -35.79 -9.87 -0.55
C LEU A 582 -36.17 -8.94 0.61
N GLN A 583 -37.41 -9.03 1.09
CA GLN A 583 -37.85 -8.39 2.34
C GLN A 583 -37.17 -9.04 3.55
N ALA A 584 -37.05 -10.37 3.60
CA ALA A 584 -36.32 -11.07 4.67
C ALA A 584 -34.85 -10.61 4.75
N LEU A 585 -34.18 -10.46 3.59
CA LEU A 585 -32.82 -9.92 3.52
C LEU A 585 -32.73 -8.46 4.03
N ARG A 586 -33.69 -7.61 3.67
CA ARG A 586 -33.76 -6.22 4.16
C ARG A 586 -33.98 -6.17 5.67
N LEU A 587 -34.89 -6.99 6.20
CA LEU A 587 -35.14 -7.09 7.63
C LEU A 587 -33.89 -7.58 8.38
N CYS A 588 -33.18 -8.58 7.85
CA CYS A 588 -31.91 -9.06 8.40
C CYS A 588 -30.85 -7.95 8.46
N ASP A 589 -30.70 -7.17 7.38
CA ASP A 589 -29.79 -6.01 7.33
C ASP A 589 -30.20 -4.92 8.34
N GLU A 590 -31.49 -4.58 8.45
CA GLU A 590 -31.96 -3.55 9.38
C GLU A 590 -31.81 -3.96 10.85
N ILE A 591 -32.08 -5.23 11.18
CA ILE A 591 -31.81 -5.79 12.51
C ILE A 591 -30.30 -5.77 12.80
N THR A 592 -29.46 -6.20 11.85
CA THR A 592 -28.00 -6.18 11.96
C THR A 592 -27.44 -4.77 12.18
N VAL A 593 -27.95 -3.79 11.42
CA VAL A 593 -27.58 -2.37 11.56
C VAL A 593 -28.00 -1.81 12.92
N ALA A 594 -29.20 -2.18 13.40
CA ALA A 594 -29.69 -1.71 14.70
C ALA A 594 -28.96 -2.40 15.88
N MET A 595 -28.54 -3.66 15.73
CA MET A 595 -27.70 -4.44 16.65
C MET A 595 -26.25 -3.93 16.73
N GLY A 596 -25.72 -3.38 15.63
CA GLY A 596 -24.32 -2.96 15.53
C GLY A 596 -23.32 -4.11 15.34
N THR A 597 -23.80 -5.35 15.21
CA THR A 597 -23.04 -6.59 15.01
C THR A 597 -23.74 -7.51 14.01
N THR A 598 -22.99 -8.09 13.07
CA THR A 598 -23.49 -9.16 12.18
C THR A 598 -23.72 -10.44 12.98
N SER A 599 -24.98 -10.86 13.07
CA SER A 599 -25.37 -12.15 13.62
C SER A 599 -25.32 -13.24 12.54
N VAL A 600 -24.84 -14.43 12.87
CA VAL A 600 -24.71 -15.56 11.93
C VAL A 600 -25.96 -16.42 12.03
N GLY A 601 -26.58 -16.72 10.88
CA GLY A 601 -27.84 -17.49 10.81
C GLY A 601 -29.11 -16.65 10.98
N LEU A 602 -29.03 -15.36 11.31
CA LEU A 602 -30.21 -14.49 11.48
C LEU A 602 -31.15 -14.49 10.25
N LEU A 603 -30.60 -14.52 9.03
CA LEU A 603 -31.42 -14.60 7.80
C LEU A 603 -32.19 -15.92 7.70
N GLU A 604 -31.57 -17.03 8.09
CA GLU A 604 -32.19 -18.36 8.11
C GLU A 604 -33.31 -18.40 9.17
N VAL A 605 -33.08 -17.82 10.35
CA VAL A 605 -34.10 -17.70 11.41
C VAL A 605 -35.26 -16.77 11.01
N ILE A 606 -35.02 -15.73 10.20
CA ILE A 606 -36.10 -14.88 9.65
C ILE A 606 -36.91 -15.62 8.57
N LEU A 607 -36.27 -16.45 7.73
CA LEU A 607 -36.93 -17.18 6.65
C LEU A 607 -37.75 -18.37 7.16
N ASP A 608 -37.15 -19.17 8.06
CA ASP A 608 -37.68 -20.47 8.46
C ASP A 608 -38.25 -20.50 9.90
N GLY A 609 -38.02 -19.45 10.69
CA GLY A 609 -38.45 -19.35 12.09
C GLY A 609 -39.65 -18.43 12.34
N SER A 610 -40.13 -18.46 13.60
CA SER A 610 -41.17 -17.56 14.09
C SER A 610 -40.60 -16.21 14.57
N PHE A 611 -41.48 -15.24 14.79
CA PHE A 611 -41.11 -13.96 15.41
C PHE A 611 -40.40 -14.14 16.77
N SER A 612 -40.85 -15.09 17.60
CA SER A 612 -40.22 -15.42 18.89
C SER A 612 -38.81 -15.99 18.73
N ASP A 613 -38.57 -16.79 17.68
CA ASP A 613 -37.24 -17.33 17.37
C ASP A 613 -36.28 -16.21 16.98
N VAL A 614 -36.73 -15.25 16.16
CA VAL A 614 -35.95 -14.06 15.80
C VAL A 614 -35.64 -13.19 17.01
N VAL A 615 -36.62 -12.94 17.90
CA VAL A 615 -36.39 -12.23 19.17
C VAL A 615 -35.38 -12.97 20.05
N SER A 616 -35.49 -14.29 20.16
CA SER A 616 -34.64 -15.14 20.99
C SER A 616 -33.20 -15.24 20.46
N HIS A 617 -33.03 -15.33 19.14
CA HIS A 617 -31.72 -15.34 18.47
C HIS A 617 -30.97 -14.01 18.72
N VAL A 618 -31.66 -12.90 18.51
CA VAL A 618 -31.18 -11.54 18.77
C VAL A 618 -30.85 -11.31 20.27
N MET A 619 -31.67 -11.85 21.18
CA MET A 619 -31.42 -11.81 22.63
C MET A 619 -30.17 -12.59 23.06
N THR A 620 -29.92 -13.74 22.43
CA THR A 620 -28.78 -14.61 22.74
C THR A 620 -27.46 -13.97 22.28
N GLU A 621 -27.47 -13.35 21.09
CA GLU A 621 -26.35 -12.56 20.54
C GLU A 621 -26.03 -11.32 21.42
N THR A 622 -27.03 -10.61 21.91
CA THR A 622 -26.82 -9.42 22.76
C THR A 622 -26.32 -9.77 24.17
N HIS A 623 -26.81 -10.85 24.79
CA HIS A 623 -26.37 -11.26 26.14
C HIS A 623 -24.94 -11.84 26.15
N ASN A 624 -24.54 -12.61 25.14
CA ASN A 624 -23.19 -13.18 25.07
C ASN A 624 -22.09 -12.10 24.98
N ASN A 625 -22.42 -10.88 24.52
CA ASN A 625 -21.50 -9.75 24.46
C ASN A 625 -21.40 -8.93 25.77
N ALA A 626 -22.21 -9.23 26.81
CA ALA A 626 -22.36 -8.37 27.99
C ALA A 626 -21.60 -8.82 29.26
N ILE A 627 -21.07 -10.05 29.34
CA ILE A 627 -20.57 -10.63 30.60
C ILE A 627 -19.05 -10.94 30.57
N GLN A 628 -18.24 -9.95 30.98
CA GLN A 628 -17.15 -10.04 32.00
C GLN A 628 -16.01 -9.01 31.80
N PRO A 629 -15.88 -8.03 32.72
CA PRO A 629 -14.62 -7.36 33.04
C PRO A 629 -14.10 -7.81 34.42
N SER A 630 -12.95 -8.48 34.48
CA SER A 630 -12.36 -8.92 35.75
C SER A 630 -11.54 -7.81 36.43
N LYS A 631 -11.99 -7.37 37.61
CA LYS A 631 -11.27 -6.41 38.46
C LYS A 631 -10.04 -7.07 39.10
N LYS A 632 -8.85 -6.47 38.93
CA LYS A 632 -7.71 -6.71 39.82
C LYS A 632 -8.09 -6.27 41.24
N ARG A 633 -8.02 -7.18 42.21
CA ARG A 633 -7.87 -6.84 43.64
C ARG A 633 -6.40 -7.06 44.00
N MET A 634 -5.74 -6.01 44.50
CA MET A 634 -4.51 -6.18 45.26
C MET A 634 -4.86 -6.74 46.64
N LEU A 635 -3.99 -7.56 47.19
CA LEU A 635 -3.82 -7.80 48.62
C LEU A 635 -2.46 -8.47 48.81
N ASP A 636 -1.58 -7.76 49.52
CA ASP A 636 -0.36 -8.33 50.08
C ASP A 636 -0.63 -8.95 51.45
N ASP A 637 0.30 -9.83 51.81
CA ASP A 637 0.65 -10.27 53.15
C ASP A 637 -0.20 -11.36 53.87
N SER A 638 0.51 -11.96 54.81
CA SER A 638 0.48 -13.30 55.38
C SER A 638 -0.69 -13.65 56.31
N GLY A 639 -0.99 -14.96 56.38
CA GLY A 639 -1.92 -15.55 57.35
C GLY A 639 -2.01 -17.06 57.17
N SER A 640 -1.82 -17.83 58.25
CA SER A 640 -1.58 -19.28 58.20
C SER A 640 -2.82 -20.16 58.41
N LEU A 641 -2.73 -21.40 57.91
CA LEU A 641 -3.37 -22.63 58.42
C LEU A 641 -4.90 -22.68 58.62
N VAL A 642 -5.56 -23.64 57.96
CA VAL A 642 -6.25 -24.80 58.60
C VAL A 642 -6.84 -25.73 57.52
N SER A 643 -6.91 -27.03 57.82
CA SER A 643 -7.47 -28.09 56.98
C SER A 643 -8.33 -29.08 57.84
N PRO A 644 -8.88 -30.19 57.32
CA PRO A 644 -10.21 -30.29 56.71
C PRO A 644 -11.15 -31.33 57.40
N LYS A 645 -12.47 -31.43 57.03
CA LYS A 645 -13.26 -32.70 56.89
C LYS A 645 -14.81 -32.57 56.73
N ARG A 646 -15.37 -33.49 55.90
CA ARG A 646 -16.65 -34.30 55.98
C ARG A 646 -18.00 -33.64 56.39
N GLN A 647 -19.08 -33.79 55.60
CA GLN A 647 -20.07 -34.91 55.53
C GLN A 647 -20.82 -35.18 56.86
N GLN A 648 -22.14 -35.41 56.92
CA GLN A 648 -22.87 -36.54 56.27
C GLN A 648 -24.42 -36.50 56.46
N LYS A 649 -25.20 -37.16 55.57
CA LYS A 649 -26.45 -37.98 55.82
C LYS A 649 -27.75 -37.29 56.35
N GLU A 650 -28.99 -37.83 56.33
CA GLU A 650 -29.70 -39.12 56.02
C GLU A 650 -31.11 -38.84 55.36
N MET A 651 -32.01 -39.76 54.94
CA MET A 651 -31.99 -41.09 54.25
C MET A 651 -33.40 -41.75 54.23
N SER A 652 -34.01 -42.12 53.07
CA SER A 652 -35.01 -43.24 52.92
C SER A 652 -35.71 -43.40 51.53
N THR A 653 -35.47 -44.56 50.90
CA THR A 653 -36.35 -45.48 50.11
C THR A 653 -37.71 -45.07 49.51
N VAL A 654 -37.97 -45.47 48.24
CA VAL A 654 -38.80 -46.63 47.79
C VAL A 654 -38.65 -46.85 46.25
N ASN A 655 -38.78 -48.09 45.76
CA ASN A 655 -38.64 -48.50 44.35
C ASN A 655 -39.96 -48.54 43.56
N ALA A 656 -39.94 -48.25 42.24
CA ALA A 656 -40.81 -48.90 41.24
C ALA A 656 -40.29 -48.72 39.78
N THR A 657 -39.99 -49.87 39.15
CA THR A 657 -40.01 -50.23 37.70
C THR A 657 -40.21 -49.18 36.58
N GLU A 658 -39.31 -49.28 35.57
CA GLU A 658 -39.53 -49.14 34.10
C GLU A 658 -40.13 -47.82 33.52
N SER A 659 -39.74 -47.33 32.33
CA SER A 659 -38.56 -47.56 31.46
C SER A 659 -38.50 -46.43 30.42
N THR A 660 -37.31 -45.93 30.05
CA THR A 660 -36.95 -45.38 28.72
C THR A 660 -35.49 -44.93 28.68
N VAL A 661 -34.88 -44.98 27.50
CA VAL A 661 -33.41 -44.94 27.34
C VAL A 661 -32.85 -43.51 27.45
N GLY A 662 -32.13 -43.22 28.53
CA GLY A 662 -31.31 -42.01 28.65
C GLY A 662 -29.95 -42.17 27.98
N PHE A 663 -29.82 -41.72 26.72
CA PHE A 663 -28.51 -41.57 26.09
C PHE A 663 -27.78 -40.34 26.64
N VAL A 664 -26.59 -40.53 27.19
CA VAL A 664 -25.67 -39.44 27.55
C VAL A 664 -25.12 -38.83 26.27
N VAL A 665 -25.35 -37.54 26.04
CA VAL A 665 -24.66 -36.75 25.01
C VAL A 665 -23.43 -36.09 25.63
N PRO A 666 -22.19 -36.51 25.28
CA PRO A 666 -20.99 -35.83 25.74
C PRO A 666 -20.75 -34.57 24.89
N SER A 667 -20.88 -33.39 25.49
CA SER A 667 -20.65 -32.09 24.84
C SER A 667 -19.15 -31.81 24.63
N VAL A 668 -18.53 -32.52 23.68
CA VAL A 668 -17.16 -32.28 23.23
C VAL A 668 -17.10 -30.96 22.44
N ARG A 669 -16.60 -29.89 23.05
CA ARG A 669 -16.14 -28.71 22.30
C ARG A 669 -14.95 -29.11 21.42
N ARG A 670 -15.17 -29.28 20.11
CA ARG A 670 -14.09 -29.47 19.13
C ARG A 670 -13.31 -28.17 18.96
N THR A 671 -12.09 -28.12 19.48
CA THR A 671 -11.05 -27.24 18.95
C THR A 671 -10.66 -27.76 17.57
N MET A 672 -10.92 -27.01 16.50
CA MET A 672 -10.42 -27.36 15.17
C MET A 672 -8.91 -27.09 15.11
N GLY A 673 -8.11 -28.15 15.06
CA GLY A 673 -6.68 -28.06 14.77
C GLY A 673 -6.44 -27.78 13.29
N PHE A 674 -5.40 -27.00 12.99
CA PHE A 674 -4.96 -26.69 11.63
C PHE A 674 -3.43 -26.62 11.58
N VAL A 675 -2.86 -26.77 10.38
CA VAL A 675 -1.41 -26.69 10.14
C VAL A 675 -1.11 -25.53 9.19
N VAL A 676 -0.10 -24.71 9.49
CA VAL A 676 0.38 -23.65 8.59
C VAL A 676 1.72 -24.07 7.99
N VAL A 677 1.85 -23.96 6.66
CA VAL A 677 3.06 -24.34 5.91
C VAL A 677 3.63 -23.15 5.16
N ARG A 678 4.94 -22.87 5.26
CA ARG A 678 5.62 -21.72 4.65
C ARG A 678 6.93 -22.12 3.95
N ARG A 679 7.48 -21.20 3.15
CA ARG A 679 8.80 -21.35 2.48
C ARG A 679 9.90 -21.84 3.44
N ALA A 680 10.93 -22.49 2.89
CA ALA A 680 12.01 -23.11 3.67
C ALA A 680 11.53 -24.17 4.66
N GLY A 681 10.52 -24.97 4.29
CA GLY A 681 10.05 -26.14 5.06
C GLY A 681 9.36 -25.83 6.39
N GLU A 682 8.85 -24.61 6.61
CA GLU A 682 8.25 -24.29 7.93
C GLU A 682 6.87 -24.92 8.09
N VAL A 683 6.68 -25.69 9.17
CA VAL A 683 5.39 -26.27 9.54
C VAL A 683 5.03 -25.89 10.97
N ILE A 684 3.84 -25.32 11.17
CA ILE A 684 3.33 -24.92 12.49
C ILE A 684 1.98 -25.62 12.73
N ASP A 685 1.98 -26.69 13.54
CA ASP A 685 0.78 -27.44 13.97
C ASP A 685 0.14 -26.76 15.19
N TRP A 686 -1.15 -26.40 15.08
CA TRP A 686 -1.95 -25.82 16.16
C TRP A 686 -2.79 -26.83 16.95
N GLY A 687 -2.47 -28.12 16.82
CA GLY A 687 -2.87 -29.16 17.75
C GLY A 687 -4.15 -29.88 17.36
N CYS A 688 -4.09 -30.72 16.32
CA CYS A 688 -4.67 -32.08 16.39
C CYS A 688 -4.22 -33.05 15.27
N PHE A 689 -3.21 -32.73 14.45
CA PHE A 689 -2.93 -33.54 13.25
C PHE A 689 -2.04 -34.78 13.48
N ARG A 690 -1.26 -34.85 14.57
CA ARG A 690 -0.47 -36.06 14.92
C ARG A 690 -1.28 -37.36 15.09
N LYS A 691 -2.61 -37.30 15.25
CA LYS A 691 -3.49 -38.49 15.33
C LYS A 691 -4.10 -38.94 13.99
N MET A 692 -3.86 -38.25 12.87
CA MET A 692 -4.38 -38.67 11.57
C MET A 692 -3.43 -39.57 10.78
N GLN A 693 -2.10 -39.47 10.95
CA GLN A 693 -1.16 -40.41 10.31
C GLN A 693 -1.20 -41.83 10.93
N GLU A 694 -1.38 -41.95 12.25
CA GLU A 694 -1.52 -43.27 12.90
C GLU A 694 -2.85 -43.97 12.59
N LYS A 695 -3.87 -43.25 12.13
CA LYS A 695 -5.23 -43.78 11.94
C LYS A 695 -5.53 -44.49 10.62
N ASN A 696 -4.60 -44.46 9.66
CA ASN A 696 -4.73 -45.21 8.40
C ASN A 696 -4.09 -46.61 8.45
N ILE A 697 -3.70 -47.11 9.63
CA ILE A 697 -3.13 -48.46 9.82
C ILE A 697 -4.03 -49.36 10.70
N SER A 698 -5.07 -48.83 11.34
CA SER A 698 -5.92 -49.60 12.27
C SER A 698 -7.43 -49.39 12.06
N ASP A 699 -7.95 -49.91 10.95
CA ASP A 699 -9.34 -50.42 10.88
C ASP A 699 -9.42 -51.62 9.93
N ALA A 700 -8.62 -52.64 10.24
CA ALA A 700 -8.95 -54.01 9.94
C ALA A 700 -9.27 -54.73 11.25
N LEU A 701 -10.45 -55.34 11.30
CA LEU A 701 -10.99 -56.22 12.36
C LEU A 701 -11.49 -55.54 13.65
N GLY A 702 -12.82 -55.43 13.73
CA GLY A 702 -13.52 -55.19 14.99
C GLY A 702 -13.65 -56.44 15.87
N THR A 703 -13.57 -56.22 17.18
CA THR A 703 -14.25 -56.96 18.26
C THR A 703 -14.09 -58.49 18.41
N ASN A 704 -13.41 -58.82 19.51
CA ASN A 704 -13.90 -59.67 20.62
C ASN A 704 -13.57 -61.19 20.71
N VAL A 705 -12.96 -61.49 21.88
CA VAL A 705 -13.22 -62.65 22.76
C VAL A 705 -12.60 -64.01 22.38
N SER A 706 -11.35 -64.16 22.82
CA SER A 706 -10.80 -65.28 23.60
C SER A 706 -10.72 -66.72 23.04
N LYS A 707 -9.54 -67.30 23.32
CA LYS A 707 -9.22 -68.73 23.53
C LYS A 707 -9.10 -69.68 22.32
N LEU A 708 -7.95 -70.38 22.36
CA LEU A 708 -7.75 -71.80 22.06
C LEU A 708 -7.59 -72.27 20.58
N THR A 709 -6.30 -72.51 20.25
CA THR A 709 -5.74 -73.73 19.63
C THR A 709 -6.03 -74.14 18.16
N VAL A 710 -4.90 -74.47 17.49
CA VAL A 710 -4.68 -75.63 16.58
C VAL A 710 -5.02 -75.50 15.07
N THR A 711 -3.94 -75.37 14.30
CA THR A 711 -3.57 -75.92 12.97
C THR A 711 -4.51 -75.94 11.74
N SER A 712 -3.82 -75.76 10.59
CA SER A 712 -3.91 -76.51 9.31
C SER A 712 -4.92 -76.13 8.18
N THR A 713 -4.30 -75.85 7.02
CA THR A 713 -4.57 -76.32 5.63
C THR A 713 -5.71 -75.75 4.73
N SER A 714 -5.26 -75.38 3.51
CA SER A 714 -5.78 -75.71 2.15
C SER A 714 -7.03 -75.04 1.52
N GLU A 715 -6.77 -74.53 0.29
CA GLU A 715 -7.51 -74.72 -0.99
C GLU A 715 -8.77 -73.89 -1.39
N ASP A 716 -8.66 -73.33 -2.61
CA ASP A 716 -9.58 -73.38 -3.77
C ASP A 716 -10.96 -72.64 -3.89
N SER A 717 -10.93 -71.53 -4.65
CA SER A 717 -11.38 -71.47 -6.07
C SER A 717 -12.82 -71.04 -6.53
N LEU A 718 -12.85 -70.44 -7.75
CA LEU A 718 -13.88 -70.44 -8.84
C LEU A 718 -15.15 -69.52 -8.89
N ILE A 719 -15.26 -68.79 -10.02
CA ILE A 719 -16.41 -68.64 -10.98
C ILE A 719 -17.72 -67.93 -10.50
N SER A 720 -18.24 -66.83 -11.11
CA SER A 720 -18.92 -66.78 -12.43
C SER A 720 -19.44 -65.37 -12.84
N ASN A 721 -19.58 -65.16 -14.17
CA ASN A 721 -20.40 -64.14 -14.88
C ASN A 721 -21.76 -64.79 -15.29
N PRO A 722 -22.84 -64.14 -15.84
CA PRO A 722 -22.76 -63.22 -17.01
C PRO A 722 -23.91 -62.19 -17.33
N SER A 723 -23.63 -61.32 -18.34
CA SER A 723 -24.46 -60.80 -19.47
C SER A 723 -25.97 -60.40 -19.38
N HIS A 724 -26.33 -59.25 -19.99
CA HIS A 724 -27.23 -59.18 -21.18
C HIS A 724 -27.26 -57.78 -21.87
N GLU A 725 -27.90 -57.68 -23.04
CA GLU A 725 -27.87 -56.56 -24.02
C GLU A 725 -29.29 -55.98 -24.33
N LEU A 726 -29.68 -55.24 -25.38
CA LEU A 726 -29.09 -54.64 -26.62
C LEU A 726 -30.10 -53.58 -27.17
N HIS A 727 -29.68 -52.41 -27.74
CA HIS A 727 -30.11 -51.93 -29.09
C HIS A 727 -29.76 -50.48 -29.50
N ASN A 728 -29.79 -50.26 -30.83
CA ASN A 728 -29.41 -49.06 -31.60
C ASN A 728 -30.63 -48.29 -32.14
N ILE A 729 -30.39 -47.09 -32.71
CA ILE A 729 -30.90 -46.62 -34.04
C ILE A 729 -29.97 -45.48 -34.55
N ALA A 730 -29.89 -45.27 -35.88
CA ALA A 730 -28.95 -44.36 -36.55
C ALA A 730 -29.61 -43.57 -37.72
N GLN A 731 -28.80 -42.86 -38.53
CA GLN A 731 -29.10 -41.93 -39.65
C GLN A 731 -29.34 -40.46 -39.23
N GLU A 732 -28.91 -39.40 -39.95
CA GLU A 732 -28.10 -39.26 -41.19
C GLU A 732 -27.43 -37.86 -41.27
N ASN A 733 -26.60 -37.58 -42.30
CA ASN A 733 -25.81 -36.34 -42.47
C ASN A 733 -25.86 -35.91 -43.96
N PRO A 734 -25.91 -34.60 -44.34
CA PRO A 734 -24.66 -33.93 -44.74
C PRO A 734 -24.56 -32.36 -44.66
N ALA A 735 -23.36 -31.91 -44.26
CA ALA A 735 -22.51 -30.88 -44.92
C ALA A 735 -22.74 -29.32 -44.88
N ILE A 736 -21.85 -28.66 -44.12
CA ILE A 736 -20.95 -27.51 -44.46
C ILE A 736 -21.53 -26.07 -44.70
N LYS A 737 -21.25 -25.12 -43.77
CA LYS A 737 -20.30 -23.97 -43.96
C LYS A 737 -20.04 -23.08 -42.70
N LYS A 738 -18.77 -23.08 -42.26
CA LYS A 738 -17.94 -21.99 -41.66
C LYS A 738 -18.55 -20.92 -40.70
N ILE A 739 -18.03 -20.89 -39.46
CA ILE A 739 -17.53 -19.67 -38.78
C ILE A 739 -16.17 -20.02 -38.12
N THR A 740 -15.27 -19.05 -37.99
CA THR A 740 -13.83 -19.16 -37.62
C THR A 740 -13.53 -19.23 -36.11
N GLU A 741 -12.51 -20.02 -35.74
CA GLU A 741 -11.85 -20.05 -34.43
C GLU A 741 -10.67 -19.03 -34.34
N PRO A 742 -10.29 -18.58 -33.12
CA PRO A 742 -8.97 -18.04 -32.81
C PRO A 742 -8.02 -19.09 -32.18
N HIS A 743 -6.71 -18.91 -32.38
CA HIS A 743 -5.63 -19.86 -32.09
C HIS A 743 -5.49 -20.38 -30.63
N VAL A 744 -5.13 -21.66 -30.53
CA VAL A 744 -4.41 -22.28 -29.40
C VAL A 744 -2.92 -22.44 -29.79
N PRO A 745 -1.93 -22.09 -28.94
CA PRO A 745 -0.52 -22.40 -29.17
C PRO A 745 -0.20 -23.88 -28.90
N GLN A 746 0.68 -24.49 -29.71
CA GLN A 746 1.06 -25.90 -29.58
C GLN A 746 1.98 -26.16 -28.37
N GLU A 747 1.77 -27.28 -27.68
CA GLU A 747 2.72 -27.81 -26.70
C GLU A 747 3.98 -28.35 -27.40
N VAL A 748 5.16 -28.00 -26.88
CA VAL A 748 6.44 -28.60 -27.27
C VAL A 748 6.91 -29.50 -26.14
N THR A 749 6.90 -30.81 -26.38
CA THR A 749 7.41 -31.82 -25.43
C THR A 749 8.92 -32.00 -25.63
N GLU A 750 9.73 -31.40 -24.76
CA GLU A 750 11.19 -31.63 -24.77
C GLU A 750 11.53 -32.99 -24.14
N THR A 751 12.08 -33.90 -24.94
CA THR A 751 12.64 -35.18 -24.47
C THR A 751 14.08 -35.01 -23.99
N LEU A 752 14.41 -35.66 -22.86
CA LEU A 752 15.75 -35.66 -22.24
C LEU A 752 16.87 -36.07 -23.22
N PRO A 753 17.98 -35.30 -23.34
CA PRO A 753 19.13 -35.70 -24.15
C PRO A 753 20.05 -36.68 -23.40
N VAL A 754 20.26 -37.86 -23.98
CA VAL A 754 21.22 -38.88 -23.48
C VAL A 754 22.59 -38.66 -24.11
N SER A 755 23.60 -38.28 -23.32
CA SER A 755 25.00 -38.28 -23.72
C SER A 755 25.63 -39.66 -23.49
N LYS A 756 26.22 -40.25 -24.53
CA LYS A 756 26.95 -41.54 -24.43
C LYS A 756 28.39 -41.34 -23.95
N SER A 757 28.86 -42.29 -23.15
CA SER A 757 30.24 -42.42 -22.66
C SER A 757 31.20 -43.00 -23.71
N PRO A 758 32.50 -43.12 -23.37
CA PRO A 758 33.04 -44.48 -23.30
C PRO A 758 33.93 -44.73 -22.07
N GLY A 759 33.88 -45.96 -21.55
CA GLY A 759 34.72 -46.44 -20.43
C GLY A 759 34.12 -47.70 -19.80
N GLU A 760 34.76 -48.85 -19.97
CA GLU A 760 34.24 -50.16 -19.60
C GLU A 760 34.29 -50.43 -18.08
N GLY A 761 33.29 -51.16 -17.56
CA GLY A 761 33.26 -51.61 -16.17
C GLY A 761 32.01 -52.46 -15.90
N SER A 762 32.18 -53.77 -15.77
CA SER A 762 31.10 -54.75 -15.62
C SER A 762 30.40 -54.67 -14.26
N GLY A 763 29.06 -54.66 -14.28
CA GLY A 763 28.22 -54.82 -13.09
C GLY A 763 26.76 -54.56 -13.43
N GLU A 764 25.97 -55.62 -13.64
CA GLU A 764 24.51 -55.49 -13.70
C GLU A 764 23.97 -55.16 -12.31
N ASP A 765 23.50 -53.93 -12.12
CA ASP A 765 22.57 -53.63 -11.04
C ASP A 765 21.39 -52.84 -11.61
N ARG A 766 20.28 -53.54 -11.88
CA ARG A 766 19.03 -52.95 -12.39
C ARG A 766 18.34 -52.19 -11.26
N SER A 767 18.91 -51.05 -10.88
CA SER A 767 18.24 -50.08 -10.04
C SER A 767 16.96 -49.60 -10.76
N ASN A 768 15.81 -49.82 -10.13
CA ASN A 768 14.53 -49.30 -10.61
C ASN A 768 14.56 -47.77 -10.51
N VAL A 769 14.92 -47.10 -11.61
CA VAL A 769 14.85 -45.64 -11.69
C VAL A 769 13.39 -45.21 -11.65
N LEU A 770 12.94 -44.79 -10.47
CA LEU A 770 11.65 -44.14 -10.26
C LEU A 770 11.62 -42.83 -11.05
N LEU A 771 11.02 -42.87 -12.24
CA LEU A 771 10.71 -41.68 -13.02
C LEU A 771 9.55 -40.95 -12.36
N LEU A 772 9.84 -39.78 -11.80
CA LEU A 772 8.83 -38.85 -11.28
C LEU A 772 8.58 -37.74 -12.30
N GLY A 773 7.32 -37.42 -12.50
CA GLY A 773 6.86 -36.32 -13.36
C GLY A 773 6.24 -35.21 -12.53
N LEU A 774 6.44 -33.96 -12.97
CA LEU A 774 5.69 -32.81 -12.50
C LEU A 774 4.67 -32.41 -13.55
N ARG A 775 3.38 -32.42 -13.20
CA ARG A 775 2.29 -31.91 -14.04
C ARG A 775 1.66 -30.67 -13.40
N VAL A 776 1.33 -29.65 -14.19
CA VAL A 776 0.52 -28.52 -13.71
C VAL A 776 -0.91 -29.03 -13.52
N LEU A 777 -1.44 -28.92 -12.30
CA LEU A 777 -2.86 -29.21 -12.02
C LEU A 777 -3.74 -28.01 -12.35
N TRP A 778 -3.29 -26.82 -11.94
CA TRP A 778 -4.02 -25.57 -12.12
C TRP A 778 -3.05 -24.38 -12.07
N SER A 779 -3.51 -23.27 -12.65
CA SER A 779 -2.85 -21.95 -12.56
C SER A 779 -3.90 -20.88 -12.28
N SER A 780 -3.66 -20.00 -11.32
CA SER A 780 -4.53 -18.83 -11.05
C SER A 780 -3.82 -17.54 -11.44
N ASP A 781 -4.52 -16.69 -12.18
CA ASP A 781 -4.07 -15.35 -12.54
C ASP A 781 -4.11 -14.43 -11.31
N THR A 782 -2.97 -13.79 -11.01
CA THR A 782 -2.82 -12.85 -9.91
C THR A 782 -2.60 -11.41 -10.40
N GLY A 783 -2.77 -11.16 -11.70
CA GLY A 783 -2.86 -9.87 -12.37
C GLY A 783 -1.55 -9.11 -12.59
N ARG A 784 -0.44 -9.52 -11.94
CA ARG A 784 0.97 -9.14 -12.21
C ARG A 784 1.91 -10.14 -11.51
N CYS A 785 3.19 -10.13 -11.87
CA CYS A 785 4.30 -10.89 -11.31
C CYS A 785 4.16 -11.31 -9.82
N VAL A 786 4.50 -12.56 -9.51
CA VAL A 786 4.40 -13.16 -8.18
C VAL A 786 5.78 -13.49 -7.61
N ASP A 787 6.40 -12.54 -6.92
CA ASP A 787 7.68 -12.77 -6.23
C ASP A 787 7.48 -13.30 -4.78
N ALA A 788 6.32 -13.04 -4.17
CA ALA A 788 5.98 -13.60 -2.86
C ALA A 788 5.92 -15.14 -2.90
N SER A 789 6.35 -15.79 -1.81
CA SER A 789 6.21 -17.25 -1.67
C SER A 789 4.86 -17.61 -1.04
N PRO A 790 4.16 -18.67 -1.47
CA PRO A 790 2.87 -19.06 -0.92
C PRO A 790 2.92 -19.36 0.59
N VAL A 791 1.75 -19.38 1.23
CA VAL A 791 1.55 -20.00 2.54
C VAL A 791 0.29 -20.84 2.52
N LEU A 792 0.39 -22.08 3.00
CA LEU A 792 -0.74 -23.00 3.07
C LEU A 792 -1.34 -23.00 4.48
N LEU A 793 -2.66 -22.98 4.55
CA LEU A 793 -3.44 -23.23 5.77
C LEU A 793 -4.22 -24.53 5.56
N VAL A 794 -3.76 -25.59 6.20
CA VAL A 794 -4.36 -26.92 6.16
C VAL A 794 -5.39 -27.00 7.30
N GLY A 795 -6.67 -26.85 6.97
CA GLY A 795 -7.78 -27.15 7.88
C GLY A 795 -8.22 -28.61 7.77
N PRO A 796 -9.16 -29.05 8.62
CA PRO A 796 -9.73 -30.39 8.55
C PRO A 796 -10.53 -30.63 7.26
N ASP A 797 -11.22 -29.61 6.74
CA ASP A 797 -12.15 -29.75 5.61
C ASP A 797 -11.62 -29.18 4.29
N ARG A 798 -10.58 -28.32 4.32
CA ARG A 798 -9.95 -27.70 3.13
C ARG A 798 -8.53 -27.24 3.40
N THR A 799 -7.72 -27.16 2.34
CA THR A 799 -6.40 -26.50 2.39
C THR A 799 -6.40 -25.24 1.54
N THR A 800 -6.09 -24.10 2.14
CA THR A 800 -6.12 -22.78 1.48
C THR A 800 -4.71 -22.27 1.22
N VAL A 801 -4.45 -21.86 -0.03
CA VAL A 801 -3.22 -21.18 -0.46
C VAL A 801 -3.39 -19.67 -0.31
N PHE A 802 -2.53 -19.00 0.44
CA PHE A 802 -2.44 -17.54 0.46
C PHE A 802 -1.23 -17.07 -0.36
N ILE A 803 -1.46 -16.17 -1.31
CA ILE A 803 -0.43 -15.65 -2.22
C ILE A 803 -0.66 -14.17 -2.52
N GLY A 804 0.43 -13.39 -2.58
CA GLY A 804 0.43 -11.97 -2.91
C GLY A 804 1.12 -11.70 -4.24
N SER A 805 0.68 -10.67 -4.98
CA SER A 805 1.28 -10.29 -6.26
C SER A 805 1.67 -8.81 -6.36
N HIS A 806 2.43 -8.47 -7.41
CA HIS A 806 2.76 -7.10 -7.79
C HIS A 806 1.54 -6.31 -8.30
N SER A 807 0.37 -6.94 -8.41
CA SER A 807 -0.92 -6.31 -8.76
C SER A 807 -1.68 -5.84 -7.52
N HIS A 808 -1.03 -5.85 -6.35
CA HIS A 808 -1.62 -5.54 -5.05
C HIS A 808 -2.66 -6.57 -4.57
N ARG A 809 -2.85 -7.70 -5.28
CA ARG A 809 -3.82 -8.75 -4.91
C ARG A 809 -3.21 -9.71 -3.92
N LEU A 810 -3.86 -9.85 -2.76
CA LEU A 810 -3.76 -11.02 -1.90
C LEU A 810 -4.91 -11.97 -2.26
N GLN A 811 -4.59 -13.13 -2.80
CA GLN A 811 -5.55 -14.18 -3.09
C GLN A 811 -5.49 -15.28 -2.02
N ALA A 812 -6.65 -15.84 -1.72
CA ALA A 812 -6.84 -17.11 -1.03
C ALA A 812 -7.44 -18.10 -2.03
N LEU A 813 -6.68 -19.13 -2.40
CA LEU A 813 -7.08 -20.16 -3.36
C LEU A 813 -7.34 -21.48 -2.66
N ASP A 814 -8.19 -22.34 -3.21
CA ASP A 814 -8.28 -23.72 -2.76
C ASP A 814 -7.15 -24.57 -3.39
N LEU A 815 -6.41 -25.32 -2.58
CA LEU A 815 -5.30 -26.16 -3.07
C LEU A 815 -5.79 -27.30 -3.99
N SER A 816 -7.06 -27.70 -3.89
CA SER A 816 -7.63 -28.78 -4.69
C SER A 816 -7.68 -28.41 -6.18
N ASN A 817 -8.25 -27.25 -6.52
CA ASN A 817 -8.65 -26.86 -7.87
C ASN A 817 -8.12 -25.46 -8.33
N GLY A 818 -7.53 -24.67 -7.43
CA GLY A 818 -7.01 -23.33 -7.73
C GLY A 818 -8.05 -22.22 -7.73
N GLU A 819 -9.31 -22.52 -7.38
CA GLU A 819 -10.38 -21.51 -7.36
C GLU A 819 -10.13 -20.44 -6.29
N VAL A 820 -10.41 -19.19 -6.65
CA VAL A 820 -10.28 -18.03 -5.76
C VAL A 820 -11.38 -18.04 -4.71
N ILE A 821 -11.10 -18.60 -3.53
CA ILE A 821 -11.99 -18.56 -2.36
C ILE A 821 -12.29 -17.10 -1.97
N TRP A 822 -11.25 -16.25 -1.97
CA TRP A 822 -11.42 -14.80 -1.90
C TRP A 822 -10.20 -14.06 -2.44
N GLU A 823 -10.41 -12.81 -2.87
CA GLU A 823 -9.35 -11.89 -3.25
C GLU A 823 -9.49 -10.58 -2.46
N ARG A 824 -8.36 -9.97 -2.10
CA ARG A 824 -8.31 -8.64 -1.50
C ARG A 824 -7.21 -7.80 -2.15
N ILE A 825 -7.60 -6.66 -2.71
CA ILE A 825 -6.65 -5.66 -3.22
C ILE A 825 -6.17 -4.81 -2.02
N LEU A 826 -4.85 -4.76 -1.86
CA LEU A 826 -4.12 -4.02 -0.82
C LEU A 826 -3.51 -2.74 -1.40
N GLY A 827 -2.79 -1.95 -0.60
CA GLY A 827 -2.34 -0.60 -0.98
C GLY A 827 -0.99 -0.51 -1.70
N ASP A 828 -0.21 -1.58 -1.74
CA ASP A 828 1.14 -1.63 -2.33
C ASP A 828 1.46 -3.06 -2.82
N ARG A 829 2.60 -3.27 -3.48
CA ARG A 829 3.02 -4.58 -3.99
C ARG A 829 3.28 -5.57 -2.86
N LEU A 830 2.88 -6.81 -3.09
CA LEU A 830 3.03 -7.91 -2.13
C LEU A 830 4.19 -8.78 -2.57
N GLU A 831 5.39 -8.44 -2.11
CA GLU A 831 6.63 -9.16 -2.43
C GLU A 831 7.06 -10.11 -1.30
N SER A 832 6.37 -10.09 -0.15
CA SER A 832 6.58 -11.03 0.96
C SER A 832 5.46 -12.07 1.06
N SER A 833 5.79 -13.23 1.61
CA SER A 833 4.81 -14.24 2.01
C SER A 833 3.79 -13.70 3.02
N ALA A 834 2.58 -14.25 2.95
CA ALA A 834 1.57 -14.07 3.98
C ALA A 834 1.99 -14.73 5.31
N ALA A 835 1.40 -14.30 6.42
CA ALA A 835 1.54 -14.89 7.74
C ALA A 835 0.17 -14.94 8.42
N ILE A 836 -0.16 -16.07 9.06
CA ILE A 836 -1.51 -16.33 9.58
C ILE A 836 -1.48 -16.26 11.10
N SER A 837 -2.50 -15.65 11.71
CA SER A 837 -2.62 -15.58 13.17
C SER A 837 -2.99 -16.94 13.78
N LYS A 838 -2.68 -17.09 15.07
CA LYS A 838 -2.94 -18.30 15.89
C LYS A 838 -4.43 -18.74 15.96
N CYS A 839 -5.35 -17.94 15.44
CA CYS A 839 -6.79 -18.21 15.41
C CYS A 839 -7.36 -18.34 13.99
N GLY A 840 -6.52 -18.34 12.94
CA GLY A 840 -6.95 -18.51 11.54
C GLY A 840 -7.74 -17.34 10.93
N SER A 841 -8.12 -16.34 11.73
CA SER A 841 -9.02 -15.24 11.32
C SER A 841 -8.31 -13.97 10.83
N LEU A 842 -6.98 -13.92 10.89
CA LEU A 842 -6.19 -12.80 10.37
C LEU A 842 -5.05 -13.32 9.50
N VAL A 843 -4.97 -12.76 8.27
CA VAL A 843 -3.83 -12.92 7.37
C VAL A 843 -3.10 -11.58 7.33
N ALA A 844 -1.86 -11.56 7.80
CA ALA A 844 -0.91 -10.47 7.62
C ALA A 844 -0.08 -10.72 6.35
N VAL A 845 0.35 -9.67 5.67
CA VAL A 845 1.29 -9.75 4.54
C VAL A 845 2.21 -8.54 4.62
N GLY A 846 3.50 -8.73 4.35
CA GLY A 846 4.46 -7.65 4.24
C GLY A 846 4.35 -6.96 2.87
N LEU A 847 4.39 -5.64 2.89
CA LEU A 847 4.47 -4.79 1.70
C LEU A 847 5.95 -4.47 1.46
N TYR A 848 6.35 -4.38 0.19
CA TYR A 848 7.77 -4.23 -0.17
C TYR A 848 8.40 -2.93 0.34
N LEU A 849 7.62 -1.85 0.41
CA LEU A 849 8.08 -0.60 0.99
C LEU A 849 7.98 -0.62 2.52
N ILE A 850 9.12 -0.38 3.19
CA ILE A 850 9.14 0.13 4.56
C ILE A 850 8.63 1.58 4.53
N LEU A 851 7.31 1.72 4.48
CA LEU A 851 6.61 2.99 4.59
C LEU A 851 5.29 2.81 5.32
N LYS A 852 5.14 3.59 6.39
CA LYS A 852 3.87 4.09 6.96
C LYS A 852 2.62 3.22 6.74
N GLY A 853 2.36 2.37 7.74
CA GLY A 853 0.98 2.08 8.13
C GLY A 853 0.43 0.71 7.78
N MET A 854 0.89 -0.33 8.47
CA MET A 854 0.01 -1.47 8.79
C MET A 854 0.37 -2.18 10.10
N LEU A 855 0.31 -1.45 11.22
CA LEU A 855 0.13 -2.03 12.56
C LEU A 855 -0.40 -0.97 13.52
N ASN A 856 -1.71 -1.02 13.80
CA ASN A 856 -2.36 -0.22 14.84
C ASN A 856 -3.50 -1.02 15.50
N LEU A 857 -3.23 -2.29 15.78
CA LEU A 857 -3.47 -2.74 17.15
C LEU A 857 -2.31 -2.13 17.94
N ILE A 858 -2.61 -1.04 18.65
CA ILE A 858 -2.05 -0.52 19.92
C ILE A 858 -2.22 1.00 19.92
N LYS A 859 -2.76 1.56 21.01
CA LYS A 859 -2.95 3.01 21.14
C LYS A 859 -1.62 3.71 21.44
N GLY A 860 -1.19 4.58 20.52
CA GLY A 860 -0.53 5.85 20.84
C GLY A 860 0.83 5.80 21.55
N THR A 861 1.89 5.56 20.78
CA THR A 861 3.24 6.09 21.04
C THR A 861 3.84 6.62 19.72
N ASN A 862 4.72 7.62 19.80
CA ASN A 862 5.42 8.15 18.63
C ASN A 862 6.43 7.12 18.11
N LEU A 863 6.46 6.88 16.80
CA LEU A 863 7.40 5.98 16.14
C LEU A 863 8.47 6.79 15.39
N GLU A 864 9.72 6.62 15.80
CA GLU A 864 10.91 7.08 15.06
C GLU A 864 11.34 6.03 14.02
N TYR A 865 12.07 6.45 12.98
CA TYR A 865 12.38 5.60 11.83
C TYR A 865 13.71 4.86 11.96
N GLY A 866 13.65 3.53 11.94
CA GLY A 866 14.77 2.63 11.62
C GLY A 866 14.43 1.18 11.97
N GLY A 867 15.28 0.23 11.58
CA GLY A 867 15.00 -1.20 11.71
C GLY A 867 14.86 -1.64 13.17
N GLY A 868 13.63 -1.94 13.58
CA GLY A 868 13.33 -2.44 14.92
C GLY A 868 12.28 -3.56 14.90
N ILE A 869 12.30 -4.38 15.95
CA ILE A 869 11.43 -5.53 16.13
C ILE A 869 10.50 -5.30 17.30
N TYR A 870 9.24 -5.66 17.11
CA TYR A 870 8.14 -5.41 18.02
C TYR A 870 7.54 -6.74 18.45
N PHE A 871 7.47 -6.97 19.76
CA PHE A 871 6.80 -8.14 20.33
C PHE A 871 5.45 -7.72 20.90
N LEU A 872 4.37 -8.32 20.38
CA LEU A 872 3.01 -7.82 20.56
C LEU A 872 2.11 -8.88 21.18
N ASP A 873 1.41 -8.53 22.26
CA ASP A 873 0.12 -9.15 22.58
C ASP A 873 -0.97 -8.45 21.75
N ALA A 874 -2.11 -9.11 21.54
CA ALA A 874 -3.14 -8.75 20.57
C ALA A 874 -3.71 -7.33 20.72
N LYS A 875 -3.40 -6.58 21.79
CA LYS A 875 -3.77 -5.17 22.00
C LYS A 875 -2.67 -4.29 22.64
N THR A 876 -1.46 -4.82 22.93
CA THR A 876 -0.39 -4.14 23.69
C THR A 876 1.01 -4.49 23.19
N CYS A 877 1.87 -3.50 22.97
CA CYS A 877 3.29 -3.71 22.68
C CYS A 877 3.95 -4.16 23.98
N ILE A 878 4.54 -5.35 24.00
CA ILE A 878 5.23 -5.89 25.17
C ILE A 878 6.60 -5.23 25.28
N TRP A 879 7.34 -5.21 24.17
CA TRP A 879 8.63 -4.52 24.06
C TRP A 879 8.95 -4.19 22.59
N GLN A 880 9.87 -3.25 22.37
CA GLN A 880 10.47 -2.94 21.07
C GLN A 880 12.01 -2.96 21.19
N HIS A 881 12.70 -3.49 20.18
CA HIS A 881 14.15 -3.50 20.10
C HIS A 881 14.63 -2.85 18.79
N TYR A 882 15.54 -1.88 18.86
CA TYR A 882 16.11 -1.23 17.68
C TYR A 882 17.42 -1.95 17.28
N CYS A 883 17.40 -2.62 16.13
CA CYS A 883 18.51 -3.43 15.62
C CYS A 883 19.68 -2.57 15.08
N GLY A 884 19.38 -1.39 14.53
CA GLY A 884 20.36 -0.57 13.84
C GLY A 884 20.88 -1.24 12.55
N GLY A 885 21.78 -0.56 11.84
CA GLY A 885 22.30 -1.07 10.57
C GLY A 885 21.20 -1.32 9.51
N GLY A 886 20.40 -0.31 9.20
CA GLY A 886 19.42 -0.38 8.11
C GLY A 886 18.14 -1.16 8.44
N ALA A 887 17.55 -1.76 7.40
CA ALA A 887 16.24 -2.41 7.45
C ALA A 887 16.32 -3.88 7.89
N VAL A 888 15.34 -4.34 8.68
CA VAL A 888 15.10 -5.77 8.94
C VAL A 888 14.29 -6.32 7.75
N PHE A 889 14.95 -6.96 6.79
CA PHE A 889 14.30 -7.61 5.65
C PHE A 889 14.02 -9.11 5.90
N SER A 890 14.73 -9.69 6.86
CA SER A 890 14.60 -11.10 7.24
C SER A 890 13.33 -11.39 8.05
N SER A 891 12.84 -12.63 7.95
CA SER A 891 11.79 -13.13 8.84
C SER A 891 12.40 -13.54 10.19
N PRO A 892 11.94 -13.01 11.34
CA PRO A 892 12.47 -13.39 12.63
C PRO A 892 12.17 -14.87 12.96
N CYS A 893 13.14 -15.55 13.57
CA CYS A 893 13.04 -16.96 13.97
C CYS A 893 13.07 -17.07 15.50
N ILE A 894 12.08 -17.71 16.12
CA ILE A 894 12.07 -17.98 17.56
C ILE A 894 12.41 -19.44 17.77
N HIS A 895 13.45 -19.70 18.56
CA HIS A 895 13.78 -21.02 19.06
C HIS A 895 13.14 -21.24 20.44
N SER A 896 12.75 -22.48 20.75
CA SER A 896 12.01 -22.83 21.98
C SER A 896 12.92 -23.22 23.14
N SER A 897 14.08 -23.81 22.86
CA SER A 897 15.05 -24.29 23.86
C SER A 897 16.46 -24.33 23.25
N PRO A 898 17.29 -23.28 23.37
CA PRO A 898 17.07 -22.09 24.19
C PRO A 898 15.96 -21.18 23.65
N ARG A 899 15.25 -20.53 24.58
CA ARG A 899 14.17 -19.58 24.29
C ARG A 899 14.76 -18.26 23.81
N GLN A 900 15.02 -18.16 22.50
CA GLN A 900 15.77 -17.06 21.88
C GLN A 900 15.12 -16.62 20.57
N LEU A 901 15.26 -15.34 20.23
CA LEU A 901 14.68 -14.72 19.03
C LEU A 901 15.79 -14.16 18.15
N TYR A 902 15.84 -14.63 16.90
CA TYR A 902 16.84 -14.31 15.90
C TYR A 902 16.28 -13.42 14.80
N CYS A 903 17.07 -12.45 14.35
CA CYS A 903 16.71 -11.55 13.28
C CYS A 903 17.93 -10.90 12.63
N SER A 904 17.85 -10.56 11.35
CA SER A 904 18.96 -9.95 10.63
C SER A 904 18.60 -8.74 9.77
N THR A 905 19.59 -7.88 9.54
CA THR A 905 19.44 -6.57 8.90
C THR A 905 20.21 -6.47 7.58
N LEU A 906 19.75 -5.57 6.70
CA LEU A 906 20.44 -5.23 5.46
C LEU A 906 21.77 -4.47 5.68
N GLY A 907 22.07 -4.05 6.90
CA GLY A 907 23.40 -3.55 7.29
C GLY A 907 24.33 -4.62 7.85
N GLY A 908 23.97 -5.90 7.73
CA GLY A 908 24.85 -7.03 8.04
C GLY A 908 24.84 -7.50 9.50
N ASN A 909 23.85 -7.11 10.30
CA ASN A 909 23.74 -7.63 11.68
C ASN A 909 22.80 -8.84 11.76
N LEU A 910 23.11 -9.81 12.60
CA LEU A 910 22.22 -10.85 13.12
C LEU A 910 22.15 -10.69 14.64
N HIS A 911 21.00 -10.29 15.17
CA HIS A 911 20.79 -10.15 16.62
C HIS A 911 20.13 -11.40 17.19
N CYS A 912 20.56 -11.76 18.40
CA CYS A 912 19.87 -12.70 19.27
C CYS A 912 19.25 -11.90 20.43
N LEU A 913 17.94 -12.01 20.59
CA LEU A 913 17.14 -11.31 21.59
C LEU A 913 16.49 -12.31 22.56
N ASP A 914 16.32 -11.88 23.80
CA ASP A 914 15.43 -12.53 24.75
C ASP A 914 13.97 -12.30 24.32
N PRO A 915 13.16 -13.35 24.02
CA PRO A 915 11.82 -13.16 23.46
C PRO A 915 10.81 -12.50 24.41
N ASP A 916 11.03 -12.59 25.73
CA ASP A 916 10.07 -12.11 26.72
C ASP A 916 10.33 -10.65 27.12
N SER A 917 11.59 -10.21 27.07
CA SER A 917 12.02 -8.87 27.51
C SER A 917 12.55 -7.96 26.38
N GLY A 918 12.89 -8.50 25.22
CA GLY A 918 13.49 -7.73 24.11
C GLY A 918 14.93 -7.33 24.35
N LYS A 919 15.56 -7.86 25.41
CA LYS A 919 16.96 -7.61 25.73
C LYS A 919 17.86 -8.25 24.67
N LEU A 920 18.82 -7.48 24.17
CA LEU A 920 19.88 -8.02 23.33
C LEU A 920 20.75 -8.99 24.14
N LEU A 921 20.86 -10.23 23.65
CA LEU A 921 21.74 -11.25 24.20
C LEU A 921 23.12 -11.17 23.55
N TRP A 922 23.15 -11.10 22.20
CA TRP A 922 24.36 -10.89 21.41
C TRP A 922 24.02 -10.39 20.00
N THR A 923 25.04 -9.91 19.26
CA THR A 923 24.95 -9.58 17.83
C THR A 923 26.15 -10.15 17.09
N TYR A 924 25.90 -10.88 16.01
CA TYR A 924 26.92 -11.21 15.00
C TYR A 924 26.85 -10.14 13.90
N SER A 925 27.99 -9.61 13.46
CA SER A 925 28.07 -8.52 12.47
C SER A 925 28.96 -8.91 11.29
N SER A 926 28.44 -8.68 10.09
CA SER A 926 29.12 -8.86 8.81
C SER A 926 29.28 -7.50 8.11
N SER A 927 30.28 -7.38 7.24
CA SER A 927 30.49 -6.19 6.40
C SER A 927 29.50 -6.09 5.22
N VAL A 928 28.66 -7.12 5.02
CA VAL A 928 27.69 -7.20 3.92
C VAL A 928 26.27 -7.51 4.40
N PRO A 929 25.23 -7.08 3.67
CA PRO A 929 23.83 -7.35 4.00
C PRO A 929 23.48 -8.83 4.26
N PHE A 930 22.56 -9.05 5.22
CA PHE A 930 21.80 -10.30 5.32
C PHE A 930 20.41 -10.13 4.70
N PHE A 931 20.17 -10.84 3.60
CA PHE A 931 18.86 -10.90 2.94
C PHE A 931 18.08 -12.18 3.31
N SER A 932 18.81 -13.26 3.61
CA SER A 932 18.30 -14.52 4.16
C SER A 932 17.54 -14.33 5.48
N SER A 933 16.48 -15.11 5.70
CA SER A 933 15.97 -15.33 7.05
C SER A 933 16.88 -16.27 7.84
N PRO A 934 17.16 -16.02 9.13
CA PRO A 934 17.83 -16.99 9.98
C PRO A 934 16.96 -18.23 10.23
N ARG A 935 17.58 -19.39 10.44
CA ARG A 935 16.92 -20.64 10.85
C ARG A 935 17.67 -21.34 11.97
N CYS A 936 16.95 -21.89 12.94
CA CYS A 936 17.55 -22.59 14.08
C CYS A 936 17.33 -24.10 14.02
N SER A 937 18.36 -24.88 14.32
CA SER A 937 18.25 -26.25 14.83
C SER A 937 18.35 -26.22 16.36
N ASP A 938 18.31 -27.38 17.02
CA ASP A 938 18.46 -27.49 18.49
C ASP A 938 19.84 -27.03 19.00
N SER A 939 20.84 -26.93 18.12
CA SER A 939 22.24 -26.63 18.46
C SER A 939 22.76 -25.29 17.91
N SER A 940 22.19 -24.79 16.81
CA SER A 940 22.77 -23.73 15.99
C SER A 940 21.74 -22.85 15.29
N VAL A 941 22.14 -21.65 14.87
CA VAL A 941 21.43 -20.79 13.92
C VAL A 941 22.23 -20.65 12.63
N PHE A 942 21.55 -20.78 11.49
CA PHE A 942 22.11 -20.70 10.15
C PHE A 942 21.59 -19.46 9.41
N ILE A 943 22.46 -18.79 8.67
CA ILE A 943 22.10 -17.63 7.84
C ILE A 943 22.96 -17.52 6.58
N GLY A 944 22.36 -17.06 5.48
CA GLY A 944 23.06 -16.75 4.23
C GLY A 944 23.29 -15.25 4.01
N SER A 945 24.48 -14.87 3.52
CA SER A 945 24.89 -13.48 3.25
C SER A 945 25.11 -13.19 1.77
N VAL A 946 25.03 -11.91 1.39
CA VAL A 946 25.15 -11.51 -0.03
C VAL A 946 26.57 -11.57 -0.60
N ASN A 947 27.60 -11.82 0.22
CA ASN A 947 28.94 -12.19 -0.25
C ASN A 947 29.08 -13.70 -0.58
N GLY A 948 28.01 -14.48 -0.41
CA GLY A 948 27.96 -15.89 -0.81
C GLY A 948 28.30 -16.89 0.29
N GLN A 949 28.39 -16.47 1.55
CA GLN A 949 28.64 -17.35 2.69
C GLN A 949 27.33 -17.85 3.30
N ILE A 950 27.30 -19.11 3.70
CA ILE A 950 26.33 -19.64 4.68
C ILE A 950 27.09 -19.96 5.96
N ILE A 951 26.56 -19.46 7.08
CA ILE A 951 27.26 -19.34 8.35
C ILE A 951 26.47 -20.14 9.39
N GLY A 952 27.12 -21.09 10.06
CA GLY A 952 26.60 -21.76 11.25
C GLY A 952 27.12 -21.09 12.51
N ILE A 953 26.23 -20.62 13.36
CA ILE A 953 26.53 -19.86 14.58
C ILE A 953 25.86 -20.57 15.77
N SER A 954 26.55 -20.69 16.89
CA SER A 954 25.99 -21.25 18.12
C SER A 954 24.87 -20.37 18.69
N HIS A 955 24.05 -20.93 19.57
CA HIS A 955 23.10 -20.13 20.35
C HIS A 955 23.75 -19.11 21.31
N THR A 956 25.08 -19.19 21.53
CA THR A 956 25.89 -18.22 22.30
C THR A 956 26.48 -17.10 21.44
N GLY A 957 26.43 -17.20 20.11
CA GLY A 957 26.91 -16.17 19.17
C GLY A 957 28.28 -16.48 18.54
N ASP A 958 28.85 -17.64 18.84
CA ASP A 958 30.14 -18.08 18.32
C ASP A 958 29.98 -18.71 16.93
N THR A 959 30.80 -18.31 15.96
CA THR A 959 30.80 -18.97 14.64
C THR A 959 31.36 -20.38 14.77
N LEU A 960 30.56 -21.38 14.39
CA LEU A 960 30.92 -22.79 14.40
C LEU A 960 31.60 -23.17 13.08
N TRP A 961 31.06 -22.71 11.96
CA TRP A 961 31.58 -22.97 10.63
C TRP A 961 31.06 -21.95 9.61
N GLU A 962 31.79 -21.81 8.50
CA GLU A 962 31.40 -21.01 7.33
C GLU A 962 31.61 -21.84 6.06
N PHE A 963 30.61 -21.86 5.17
CA PHE A 963 30.73 -22.46 3.84
C PHE A 963 30.54 -21.38 2.77
N SER A 964 31.43 -21.33 1.78
CA SER A 964 31.44 -20.30 0.74
C SER A 964 31.00 -20.85 -0.61
N THR A 965 30.01 -20.19 -1.20
CA THR A 965 29.54 -20.42 -2.58
C THR A 965 30.23 -19.45 -3.55
N LYS A 966 29.95 -19.53 -4.85
CA LYS A 966 30.57 -18.67 -5.89
C LYS A 966 29.73 -17.43 -6.21
N GLY A 967 28.59 -17.23 -5.54
CA GLY A 967 27.67 -16.12 -5.77
C GLY A 967 26.86 -15.75 -4.52
N PRO A 968 26.12 -14.63 -4.53
CA PRO A 968 25.32 -14.19 -3.39
C PRO A 968 24.26 -15.21 -2.93
N ILE A 969 24.05 -15.34 -1.63
CA ILE A 969 22.95 -16.15 -1.06
C ILE A 969 21.81 -15.22 -0.63
N PHE A 970 20.69 -15.28 -1.36
CA PHE A 970 19.41 -14.66 -1.00
C PHE A 970 18.40 -15.68 -0.44
N SER A 971 18.60 -16.96 -0.75
CA SER A 971 17.86 -18.10 -0.20
C SER A 971 17.94 -18.11 1.33
N SER A 972 16.81 -18.30 2.00
CA SER A 972 16.83 -18.73 3.40
C SER A 972 17.29 -20.19 3.47
N PRO A 973 18.14 -20.58 4.44
CA PRO A 973 18.46 -21.98 4.68
C PRO A 973 17.20 -22.81 4.96
N CYS A 974 17.19 -24.06 4.53
CA CYS A 974 16.23 -25.08 4.95
C CYS A 974 16.97 -26.15 5.76
N ILE A 975 16.48 -26.47 6.94
CA ILE A 975 17.04 -27.50 7.82
C ILE A 975 16.24 -28.79 7.63
N SER A 976 16.92 -29.94 7.56
CA SER A 976 16.29 -31.25 7.59
C SER A 976 17.02 -32.19 8.54
N SER A 977 16.28 -32.93 9.37
CA SER A 977 16.84 -33.93 10.28
C SER A 977 16.87 -35.31 9.60
N LEU A 978 18.05 -35.90 9.40
CA LEU A 978 18.23 -37.29 8.94
C LEU A 978 18.02 -38.28 10.10
N THR A 979 16.98 -38.09 10.92
CA THR A 979 16.66 -38.95 12.08
C THR A 979 15.95 -40.25 11.68
N PHE A 980 16.50 -40.96 10.67
CA PHE A 980 16.15 -42.35 10.32
C PHE A 980 17.39 -43.21 9.94
N TRP A 981 18.55 -42.85 10.47
CA TRP A 981 19.73 -43.70 10.64
C TRP A 981 20.05 -43.68 12.14
N THR A 982 19.91 -44.75 12.93
CA THR A 982 20.44 -46.09 12.71
C THR A 982 19.48 -47.20 13.16
N ASN A 983 19.19 -48.17 12.29
CA ASN A 983 18.64 -49.46 12.74
C ASN A 983 18.94 -50.62 11.76
N GLN A 984 20.21 -50.84 11.44
CA GLN A 984 20.69 -52.14 10.97
C GLN A 984 22.17 -52.36 11.34
N GLN A 985 22.40 -53.39 12.15
CA GLN A 985 23.65 -54.16 12.34
C GLN A 985 25.00 -53.42 12.48
N VAL A 986 25.38 -53.12 13.73
CA VAL A 986 26.67 -53.59 14.27
C VAL A 986 26.45 -54.08 15.71
N SER A 987 26.71 -55.35 15.97
CA SER A 987 26.85 -55.85 17.35
C SER A 987 28.30 -55.68 17.81
N THR A 988 28.53 -54.93 18.90
CA THR A 988 29.41 -55.29 20.05
C THR A 988 29.70 -54.08 20.95
N THR A 989 29.48 -54.26 22.26
CA THR A 989 30.10 -53.55 23.41
C THR A 989 30.03 -52.00 23.51
N PRO A 990 29.55 -51.44 24.63
CA PRO A 990 29.55 -49.99 24.85
C PRO A 990 30.91 -49.49 25.37
N SER A 991 31.67 -48.78 24.54
CA SER A 991 32.78 -47.92 24.98
C SER A 991 32.29 -46.49 25.23
N ARG A 992 32.90 -45.81 26.21
CA ARG A 992 32.58 -44.43 26.57
C ARG A 992 33.14 -43.43 25.54
N SER A 993 32.53 -42.24 25.54
CA SER A 993 32.94 -40.99 24.87
C SER A 993 33.00 -40.98 23.34
N THR A 994 31.90 -40.52 22.74
CA THR A 994 31.87 -39.65 21.55
C THR A 994 30.59 -38.82 21.60
N SER A 995 30.64 -37.56 21.17
CA SER A 995 29.48 -36.69 21.10
C SER A 995 28.48 -37.21 20.06
N THR A 996 27.20 -37.26 20.42
CA THR A 996 26.12 -37.56 19.48
C THR A 996 26.00 -36.41 18.47
N LEU A 997 26.59 -36.57 17.29
CA LEU A 997 26.36 -35.65 16.17
C LEU A 997 24.88 -35.68 15.79
N SER A 998 24.30 -34.49 15.68
CA SER A 998 22.96 -34.30 15.15
C SER A 998 23.04 -34.36 13.63
N ASN A 999 22.77 -35.53 13.04
CA ASN A 999 22.69 -35.71 11.59
C ASN A 999 21.56 -34.85 10.99
N HIS A 1000 21.79 -33.56 10.85
CA HIS A 1000 20.92 -32.60 10.21
C HIS A 1000 21.66 -31.92 9.06
N THR A 1001 20.94 -31.61 7.99
CA THR A 1001 21.48 -30.98 6.80
C THR A 1001 20.92 -29.57 6.67
N VAL A 1002 21.73 -28.69 6.08
CA VAL A 1002 21.37 -27.31 5.79
C VAL A 1002 21.47 -27.11 4.29
N THR A 1003 20.32 -26.88 3.65
CA THR A 1003 20.23 -26.72 2.20
C THR A 1003 19.94 -25.26 1.85
N CYS A 1004 20.65 -24.69 0.88
CA CYS A 1004 20.46 -23.30 0.41
C CYS A 1004 20.76 -23.12 -1.08
N GLY A 1005 20.07 -22.15 -1.71
CA GLY A 1005 20.31 -21.75 -3.09
C GLY A 1005 21.25 -20.54 -3.21
N SER A 1006 22.10 -20.53 -4.25
CA SER A 1006 23.00 -19.42 -4.56
C SER A 1006 22.77 -18.82 -5.95
N HIS A 1007 23.09 -17.53 -6.10
CA HIS A 1007 23.06 -16.82 -7.38
C HIS A 1007 24.17 -17.20 -8.36
N ASP A 1008 25.06 -18.13 -8.00
CA ASP A 1008 25.94 -18.84 -8.94
C ASP A 1008 25.23 -19.97 -9.71
N GLY A 1009 23.95 -20.21 -9.42
CA GLY A 1009 23.10 -21.21 -10.08
C GLY A 1009 23.14 -22.60 -9.46
N HIS A 1010 23.76 -22.76 -8.27
CA HIS A 1010 23.80 -24.03 -7.57
C HIS A 1010 22.86 -24.06 -6.36
N LEU A 1011 22.38 -25.26 -6.05
CA LEU A 1011 21.86 -25.62 -4.74
C LEU A 1011 22.95 -26.36 -3.96
N TYR A 1012 23.18 -25.96 -2.72
CA TYR A 1012 24.18 -26.55 -1.83
C TYR A 1012 23.50 -27.22 -0.64
N CYS A 1013 23.93 -28.43 -0.30
CA CYS A 1013 23.57 -29.12 0.93
C CYS A 1013 24.83 -29.37 1.76
N VAL A 1014 24.87 -28.80 2.95
CA VAL A 1014 25.99 -28.95 3.89
C VAL A 1014 25.54 -29.66 5.17
N ASN A 1015 26.49 -30.29 5.84
CA ASN A 1015 26.29 -30.86 7.17
C ASN A 1015 26.06 -29.74 8.20
N GLY A 1016 24.98 -29.81 8.98
CA GLY A 1016 24.60 -28.75 9.93
C GLY A 1016 25.55 -28.59 11.12
N ASP A 1017 26.27 -29.65 11.51
CA ASP A 1017 27.19 -29.63 12.65
C ASP A 1017 28.56 -29.02 12.30
N ASN A 1018 29.03 -29.16 11.05
CA ASN A 1018 30.41 -28.78 10.66
C ASN A 1018 30.58 -28.04 9.32
N GLY A 1019 29.49 -27.77 8.59
CA GLY A 1019 29.52 -27.02 7.32
C GLY A 1019 30.13 -27.75 6.13
N SER A 1020 30.48 -29.04 6.26
CA SER A 1020 31.06 -29.79 5.14
C SER A 1020 30.04 -30.03 4.02
N LEU A 1021 30.48 -29.91 2.78
CA LEU A 1021 29.62 -30.14 1.61
C LEU A 1021 29.25 -31.62 1.52
N LEU A 1022 27.95 -31.91 1.52
CA LEU A 1022 27.40 -33.25 1.33
C LEU A 1022 27.12 -33.50 -0.16
N TRP A 1023 26.41 -32.57 -0.79
CA TRP A 1023 26.18 -32.57 -2.23
C TRP A 1023 25.90 -31.15 -2.74
N GLN A 1024 26.11 -30.94 -4.04
CA GLN A 1024 25.70 -29.74 -4.76
C GLN A 1024 24.98 -30.14 -6.05
N PHE A 1025 24.01 -29.34 -6.48
CA PHE A 1025 23.30 -29.52 -7.74
C PHE A 1025 23.35 -28.24 -8.56
N GLN A 1026 23.73 -28.32 -9.84
CA GLN A 1026 23.78 -27.18 -10.74
C GLN A 1026 22.45 -27.05 -11.50
N THR A 1027 21.74 -25.95 -11.29
CA THR A 1027 20.55 -25.57 -12.07
C THR A 1027 20.94 -24.83 -13.34
N THR A 1028 20.01 -24.64 -14.29
CA THR A 1028 20.27 -23.88 -15.53
C THR A 1028 20.07 -22.35 -15.39
N GLY A 1029 19.57 -21.87 -14.25
CA GLY A 1029 19.41 -20.45 -13.93
C GLY A 1029 20.10 -20.06 -12.61
N LYS A 1030 19.82 -18.86 -12.08
CA LYS A 1030 20.26 -18.48 -10.72
C LYS A 1030 19.25 -18.99 -9.70
N VAL A 1031 19.68 -19.33 -8.48
CA VAL A 1031 18.77 -19.80 -7.42
C VAL A 1031 18.53 -18.68 -6.40
N PHE A 1032 17.42 -17.96 -6.55
CA PHE A 1032 16.94 -16.99 -5.57
C PHE A 1032 15.99 -17.63 -4.54
N SER A 1033 15.25 -18.67 -4.95
CA SER A 1033 14.26 -19.33 -4.11
C SER A 1033 14.88 -20.05 -2.92
N SER A 1034 14.14 -20.11 -1.81
CA SER A 1034 14.52 -20.94 -0.65
C SER A 1034 14.05 -22.37 -0.88
N PRO A 1035 14.91 -23.39 -0.74
CA PRO A 1035 14.54 -24.78 -0.98
C PRO A 1035 13.51 -25.27 0.06
N PHE A 1036 12.66 -26.20 -0.33
CA PHE A 1036 11.68 -26.84 0.56
C PHE A 1036 11.99 -28.34 0.63
N VAL A 1037 12.42 -28.83 1.79
CA VAL A 1037 12.61 -30.27 2.02
C VAL A 1037 11.28 -30.89 2.48
N PHE A 1038 10.91 -32.02 1.90
CA PHE A 1038 9.68 -32.75 2.21
C PHE A 1038 9.87 -34.28 2.13
N ASP A 1039 8.89 -35.01 2.64
CA ASP A 1039 8.87 -36.47 2.68
C ASP A 1039 8.63 -37.08 1.28
N GLY A 1040 9.38 -38.12 0.94
CA GLY A 1040 9.28 -38.85 -0.32
C GLY A 1040 8.68 -40.26 -0.20
N ASP A 1041 8.27 -40.70 1.00
CA ASP A 1041 7.84 -42.08 1.30
C ASP A 1041 6.83 -42.67 0.28
N PRO A 1042 5.83 -41.93 -0.24
CA PRO A 1042 4.90 -42.42 -1.26
C PRO A 1042 5.55 -42.92 -2.56
N TRP A 1043 6.80 -42.52 -2.82
CA TRP A 1043 7.59 -42.95 -3.97
C TRP A 1043 8.77 -43.87 -3.59
N GLY A 1044 8.94 -44.21 -2.32
CA GLY A 1044 10.08 -45.02 -1.85
C GLY A 1044 11.40 -44.24 -1.75
N LEU A 1045 11.33 -42.92 -1.60
CA LEU A 1045 12.48 -42.04 -1.39
C LEU A 1045 12.35 -41.40 0.00
N ARG A 1046 13.41 -41.25 0.78
CA ARG A 1046 13.29 -40.79 2.18
C ARG A 1046 12.99 -39.30 2.32
N THR A 1047 13.67 -38.47 1.53
CA THR A 1047 13.46 -37.03 1.49
C THR A 1047 13.64 -36.51 0.07
N LEU A 1048 12.89 -35.45 -0.24
CA LEU A 1048 12.95 -34.73 -1.50
C LEU A 1048 13.16 -33.24 -1.24
N VAL A 1049 13.77 -32.54 -2.19
CA VAL A 1049 14.00 -31.10 -2.14
C VAL A 1049 13.38 -30.44 -3.36
N ALA A 1050 12.40 -29.55 -3.13
CA ALA A 1050 11.85 -28.68 -4.16
C ALA A 1050 12.61 -27.34 -4.16
N VAL A 1051 13.09 -26.90 -5.32
CA VAL A 1051 13.69 -25.57 -5.52
C VAL A 1051 13.32 -25.01 -6.89
N CYS A 1052 13.34 -23.68 -7.02
CA CYS A 1052 13.06 -22.97 -8.29
C CYS A 1052 14.25 -22.10 -8.71
N SER A 1053 14.55 -22.07 -10.01
CA SER A 1053 15.57 -21.20 -10.61
C SER A 1053 14.96 -20.10 -11.47
N THR A 1054 15.68 -18.98 -11.61
CA THR A 1054 15.19 -17.75 -12.27
C THR A 1054 14.87 -17.92 -13.76
N ASP A 1055 15.35 -18.99 -14.40
CA ASP A 1055 15.04 -19.36 -15.78
C ASP A 1055 13.68 -20.06 -15.95
N GLY A 1056 12.86 -20.13 -14.90
CA GLY A 1056 11.49 -20.64 -14.96
C GLY A 1056 11.31 -22.09 -14.50
N LYS A 1057 12.38 -22.76 -14.06
CA LYS A 1057 12.33 -24.20 -13.74
C LYS A 1057 12.09 -24.50 -12.27
N VAL A 1058 11.20 -25.47 -12.04
CA VAL A 1058 11.03 -26.19 -10.77
C VAL A 1058 11.87 -27.47 -10.83
N TRP A 1059 12.61 -27.77 -9.77
CA TRP A 1059 13.47 -28.94 -9.64
C TRP A 1059 13.08 -29.73 -8.39
N ILE A 1060 12.98 -31.05 -8.54
CA ILE A 1060 12.80 -32.01 -7.45
C ILE A 1060 14.05 -32.87 -7.38
N LEU A 1061 14.79 -32.72 -6.30
CA LEU A 1061 16.00 -33.49 -6.04
C LEU A 1061 15.78 -34.50 -4.91
N ASP A 1062 16.60 -35.53 -4.89
CA ASP A 1062 16.81 -36.42 -3.77
C ASP A 1062 17.47 -35.67 -2.60
N GLY A 1063 16.90 -35.77 -1.39
CA GLY A 1063 17.45 -35.08 -0.21
C GLY A 1063 18.77 -35.64 0.29
N GLU A 1064 19.03 -36.93 0.09
CA GLU A 1064 20.25 -37.61 0.55
C GLU A 1064 21.40 -37.45 -0.47
N THR A 1065 21.11 -37.48 -1.76
CA THR A 1065 22.13 -37.50 -2.83
C THR A 1065 22.19 -36.26 -3.72
N GLY A 1066 21.20 -35.36 -3.67
CA GLY A 1066 21.10 -34.21 -4.59
C GLY A 1066 20.76 -34.59 -6.04
N THR A 1067 20.45 -35.86 -6.32
CA THR A 1067 20.16 -36.34 -7.67
C THR A 1067 18.80 -35.88 -8.17
N LEU A 1068 18.71 -35.49 -9.45
CA LEU A 1068 17.47 -35.01 -10.06
C LEU A 1068 16.44 -36.16 -10.18
N LYS A 1069 15.21 -35.93 -9.69
CA LYS A 1069 14.08 -36.88 -9.77
C LYS A 1069 12.97 -36.40 -10.71
N ALA A 1070 12.69 -35.10 -10.71
CA ALA A 1070 11.73 -34.47 -11.63
C ALA A 1070 12.09 -33.00 -11.89
N THR A 1071 11.67 -32.47 -13.05
CA THR A 1071 11.72 -31.03 -13.33
C THR A 1071 10.54 -30.61 -14.21
N SER A 1072 10.17 -29.33 -14.17
CA SER A 1072 9.17 -28.72 -15.03
C SER A 1072 9.54 -27.26 -15.30
N SER A 1073 9.28 -26.79 -16.52
CA SER A 1073 9.48 -25.39 -16.92
C SER A 1073 8.14 -24.65 -16.89
N LEU A 1074 8.10 -23.52 -16.19
CA LEU A 1074 6.98 -22.58 -16.19
C LEU A 1074 7.27 -21.39 -17.14
N PRO A 1075 6.27 -20.64 -17.62
CA PRO A 1075 6.44 -19.71 -18.73
C PRO A 1075 7.17 -18.39 -18.42
N GLY A 1076 7.71 -18.23 -17.21
CA GLY A 1076 8.39 -17.02 -16.75
C GLY A 1076 9.25 -17.25 -15.52
N GLU A 1077 10.01 -16.22 -15.13
CA GLU A 1077 10.99 -16.33 -14.04
C GLU A 1077 10.36 -16.74 -12.70
N LEU A 1078 11.07 -17.56 -11.91
CA LEU A 1078 10.65 -17.96 -10.57
C LEU A 1078 11.55 -17.35 -9.49
N PHE A 1079 11.05 -16.30 -8.84
CA PHE A 1079 11.63 -15.71 -7.62
C PHE A 1079 10.90 -16.19 -6.36
N SER A 1080 9.64 -16.59 -6.50
CA SER A 1080 8.85 -17.24 -5.46
C SER A 1080 9.52 -18.53 -4.98
N SER A 1081 9.47 -18.81 -3.67
CA SER A 1081 9.93 -20.08 -3.12
C SER A 1081 8.82 -21.13 -3.14
N PRO A 1082 9.09 -22.37 -3.55
CA PRO A 1082 8.07 -23.42 -3.58
C PRO A 1082 7.61 -23.77 -2.16
N VAL A 1083 6.33 -24.11 -2.03
CA VAL A 1083 5.75 -24.65 -0.79
C VAL A 1083 5.01 -25.95 -1.11
N VAL A 1084 5.34 -27.01 -0.37
CA VAL A 1084 4.87 -28.37 -0.64
C VAL A 1084 3.89 -28.84 0.43
N TRP A 1085 2.81 -29.52 0.03
CA TRP A 1085 1.93 -30.25 0.93
C TRP A 1085 1.41 -31.53 0.26
N GLY A 1086 1.69 -32.68 0.87
CA GLY A 1086 1.53 -33.97 0.21
C GLY A 1086 2.34 -34.03 -1.08
N HIS A 1087 1.67 -34.35 -2.19
CA HIS A 1087 2.30 -34.39 -3.53
C HIS A 1087 2.19 -33.07 -4.31
N LYS A 1088 1.60 -32.02 -3.72
CA LYS A 1088 1.32 -30.74 -4.40
C LYS A 1088 2.36 -29.69 -4.06
N ILE A 1089 2.82 -28.98 -5.08
CA ILE A 1089 3.86 -27.96 -5.02
C ILE A 1089 3.28 -26.66 -5.56
N VAL A 1090 3.22 -25.62 -4.73
CA VAL A 1090 2.71 -24.31 -5.13
C VAL A 1090 3.86 -23.32 -5.27
N VAL A 1091 3.87 -22.55 -6.36
CA VAL A 1091 4.90 -21.54 -6.65
C VAL A 1091 4.33 -20.36 -7.44
N GLY A 1092 4.77 -19.15 -7.11
CA GLY A 1092 4.49 -17.93 -7.88
C GLY A 1092 5.44 -17.74 -9.06
N CYS A 1093 4.94 -17.23 -10.18
CA CYS A 1093 5.72 -16.95 -11.37
C CYS A 1093 5.61 -15.47 -11.78
N ARG A 1094 6.67 -14.94 -12.42
CA ARG A 1094 6.69 -13.56 -12.93
C ARG A 1094 5.85 -13.34 -14.20
N ASN A 1095 5.27 -14.39 -14.77
CA ASN A 1095 4.30 -14.30 -15.87
C ASN A 1095 2.86 -13.96 -15.41
N ASP A 1096 2.71 -13.46 -14.18
CA ASP A 1096 1.46 -13.05 -13.52
C ASP A 1096 0.63 -14.17 -12.85
N TYR A 1097 1.03 -15.44 -12.99
CA TYR A 1097 0.32 -16.59 -12.42
C TYR A 1097 0.97 -17.18 -11.17
N VAL A 1098 0.14 -17.80 -10.33
CA VAL A 1098 0.56 -18.82 -9.36
C VAL A 1098 0.19 -20.20 -9.90
N TYR A 1099 1.10 -21.17 -9.78
CA TYR A 1099 0.95 -22.53 -10.28
C TYR A 1099 0.88 -23.53 -9.12
N CYS A 1100 0.04 -24.54 -9.26
CA CYS A 1100 0.14 -25.78 -8.48
C CYS A 1100 0.56 -26.92 -9.42
N LEU A 1101 1.68 -27.53 -9.10
CA LEU A 1101 2.16 -28.74 -9.74
C LEU A 1101 1.88 -29.94 -8.84
N GLU A 1102 1.69 -31.10 -9.43
CA GLU A 1102 1.63 -32.39 -8.74
C GLU A 1102 2.81 -33.25 -9.14
N LEU A 1103 3.49 -33.80 -8.13
CA LEU A 1103 4.50 -34.82 -8.29
C LEU A 1103 3.82 -36.19 -8.38
N ALA A 1104 4.01 -36.90 -9.49
CA ALA A 1104 3.45 -38.22 -9.73
C ALA A 1104 4.52 -39.17 -10.27
N LYS A 1105 4.27 -40.48 -10.25
CA LYS A 1105 5.05 -41.42 -11.07
C LYS A 1105 4.65 -41.21 -12.54
N GLN A 1106 5.63 -41.25 -13.45
CA GLN A 1106 5.36 -41.26 -14.89
C GLN A 1106 4.75 -42.60 -15.34
#